data_AF-A0A8S1FEK8-F1
#
_entry.id   AF-A0A8S1FEK8-F1
#
_cell.length_a   1.000
_cell.length_b   1.000
_cell.length_c   1.000
_cell.angle_alpha   90.00
_cell.angle_beta   90.00
_cell.angle_gamma   90.00
#
_symmetry.space_group_name_H-M   'P 1'
#
loop_
_entity.id
_entity.type
_entity.pdbx_description
1 polymer ?
#
loop_
_entity_poly.entity_id
_entity_poly.type
_entity_poly.pdbx_seq_one_letter_code
_entity_poly.pdbx_strand_id
1 'polypeptide(L)'
;MLLRIIGILYFSTFLKCQQLPDFSVPDFSCPEELMRKSAAVPNNVNAVRPADIKIIMALGDSLTAGNGAAATELSDVKLQYRGLSFGAGGDKSLEQHATLPNILKKFNPDLFGYSNGIGSQNVWNVAHFNGAIPGAHASMLSQQARSVIALLQAHIDNDTPTNCVEEIEAAIRIFYENVPRVLVSVSNVLHLEMLRKLEEHSNTSKQVHRQECDCVNKMDTPVSNITQTIGNYNTLERRLMESGEFEKDDFTVVIQPFFANSTQPPLKDGIPDLSFFAPDCFHFSQKGHAVISTHLWKNLMQPVGRKSTQADFSMPAVPLACPDKECPYIRTKLNSADSLALLVSCTFSTLPDYGISNYSCPEELMKKSKHVPKNVNSVRPADIKVVMALGDSLTAANGAGAEDPLAVILQYRGLAFQAGGDKGLENHVTIPNILKKYNPNLFGYSNGIGSPNVWEVAKLNVAMPGANAKDLPGQARTLVSLLHEHKESVDFNNDWKLLNIFIGGNDICGFCRHEDYNPYNCGQKIKEAVQIIYDNVPRVIVSLTGMLHLEMLRTTDEGHYFCKRLHKDECGCEGNKNFTNAEIAQACDDYNKYEKQIETDGTFEKDDFTYVVQPFFSKTVVPPMKNGKPDQTFFAPDCFHFSQWGHAVVSTHLWNNLLEPVGGKATTANISAPAADLACPDATCPFIRTPKNSQDCSKYMTPAA
;
A
#
# COMPACT_ATOMS: atom_id res chain seq x y z
N MET A 1 -2.67 18.77 -32.75
CA MET A 1 -2.47 19.77 -31.68
C MET A 1 -2.91 19.12 -30.38
N LEU A 2 -1.99 18.56 -29.59
CA LEU A 2 -2.36 17.69 -28.46
C LEU A 2 -3.00 18.49 -27.32
N LEU A 3 -4.13 17.99 -26.82
CA LEU A 3 -4.86 18.59 -25.71
C LEU A 3 -4.08 18.43 -24.41
N ARG A 4 -4.01 19.52 -23.63
CA ARG A 4 -3.53 19.51 -22.24
C ARG A 4 -4.75 19.38 -21.34
N ILE A 5 -4.86 18.25 -20.65
CA ILE A 5 -5.97 17.88 -19.77
C ILE A 5 -5.37 17.49 -18.41
N ILE A 6 -6.07 17.86 -17.34
CA ILE A 6 -5.99 17.34 -15.97
C ILE A 6 -7.45 17.30 -15.51
N GLY A 7 -7.91 16.26 -14.83
CA GLY A 7 -9.29 16.11 -14.35
C GLY A 7 -9.48 14.99 -13.32
N ILE A 8 -10.65 14.98 -12.66
CA ILE A 8 -10.98 14.25 -11.41
C ILE A 8 -12.41 13.65 -11.51
N LEU A 9 -12.83 12.67 -10.65
CA LEU A 9 -14.05 11.81 -10.75
C LEU A 9 -14.68 11.43 -9.35
N TYR A 10 -16.01 11.16 -9.19
CA TYR A 10 -16.73 10.98 -7.87
C TYR A 10 -18.11 10.26 -7.87
N PHE A 11 -18.57 9.61 -6.75
CA PHE A 11 -19.82 8.78 -6.57
C PHE A 11 -20.55 8.96 -5.19
N SER A 12 -21.84 8.54 -5.00
CA SER A 12 -22.51 7.93 -3.78
C SER A 12 -24.10 8.00 -3.70
N THR A 13 -24.79 7.97 -2.52
CA THR A 13 -26.26 8.27 -2.34
C THR A 13 -26.67 8.99 -0.99
N PHE A 14 -27.95 9.40 -0.76
CA PHE A 14 -28.49 10.83 -0.86
C PHE A 14 -29.93 10.93 0.01
N LEU A 15 -31.12 11.72 0.22
CA LEU A 15 -32.03 13.04 0.21
C LEU A 15 -33.34 12.84 1.17
N LYS A 16 -33.72 13.40 2.39
CA LYS A 16 -35.04 14.04 2.87
C LYS A 16 -35.24 15.04 4.04
N CYS A 17 -35.43 16.36 3.76
CA CYS A 17 -36.37 17.34 4.37
C CYS A 17 -36.67 18.62 3.53
N GLN A 18 -37.36 19.57 4.17
CA GLN A 18 -37.80 20.90 3.72
C GLN A 18 -36.68 21.87 3.29
N GLN A 19 -36.99 22.76 2.34
CA GLN A 19 -36.08 23.77 1.81
C GLN A 19 -35.71 24.82 2.89
N LEU A 20 -34.42 24.85 3.24
CA LEU A 20 -33.79 25.79 4.17
C LEU A 20 -32.69 26.58 3.42
N PRO A 21 -32.20 27.72 3.94
CA PRO A 21 -31.24 28.57 3.23
C PRO A 21 -29.98 27.81 2.78
N ASP A 22 -29.46 28.26 1.64
CA ASP A 22 -28.35 27.64 0.92
C ASP A 22 -27.06 27.60 1.74
N PHE A 23 -26.18 26.64 1.47
CA PHE A 23 -24.91 26.52 2.20
C PHE A 23 -23.87 27.50 1.64
N SER A 24 -23.93 28.74 2.11
CA SER A 24 -22.92 29.76 1.85
C SER A 24 -21.63 29.45 2.59
N VAL A 25 -20.51 29.25 1.89
CA VAL A 25 -19.18 29.27 2.52
C VAL A 25 -18.76 30.73 2.73
N PRO A 26 -18.60 31.22 3.97
CA PRO A 26 -18.17 32.59 4.21
C PRO A 26 -16.71 32.79 3.80
N ASP A 27 -16.44 33.89 3.08
CA ASP A 27 -15.13 34.43 2.69
C ASP A 27 -13.95 33.44 2.64
N PHE A 28 -14.08 32.37 1.84
CA PHE A 28 -12.94 31.49 1.60
C PHE A 28 -11.85 32.21 0.82
N SER A 29 -10.77 32.55 1.51
CA SER A 29 -9.55 33.14 0.96
C SER A 29 -8.33 32.32 1.37
N CYS A 30 -7.44 32.07 0.42
CA CYS A 30 -6.12 31.51 0.68
C CYS A 30 -5.03 32.50 0.22
N PRO A 31 -3.83 32.45 0.82
CA PRO A 31 -2.67 33.18 0.32
C PRO A 31 -2.41 32.85 -1.16
N GLU A 32 -2.20 33.89 -1.98
CA GLU A 32 -2.11 33.78 -3.44
C GLU A 32 -0.97 32.83 -3.87
N GLU A 33 0.14 32.82 -3.13
CA GLU A 33 1.31 31.99 -3.43
C GLU A 33 1.03 30.47 -3.38
N LEU A 34 -0.05 30.07 -2.71
CA LEU A 34 -0.47 28.68 -2.55
C LEU A 34 -1.48 28.25 -3.62
N MET A 35 -2.40 29.14 -3.99
CA MET A 35 -3.47 28.83 -4.95
C MET A 35 -3.17 29.25 -6.39
N ARG A 36 -2.18 30.11 -6.64
CA ARG A 36 -1.81 30.53 -8.00
C ARG A 36 -1.37 29.35 -8.88
N LYS A 37 -1.70 29.46 -10.16
CA LYS A 37 -1.29 28.59 -11.27
C LYS A 37 0.24 28.45 -11.33
N SER A 38 0.73 27.28 -11.70
CA SER A 38 2.17 27.03 -11.90
C SER A 38 2.68 27.81 -13.11
N ALA A 39 3.94 28.27 -13.04
CA ALA A 39 4.57 29.09 -14.09
C ALA A 39 4.70 28.36 -15.44
N ALA A 40 4.68 27.03 -15.42
CA ALA A 40 4.47 26.16 -16.57
C ALA A 40 3.44 25.09 -16.18
N VAL A 41 2.73 24.53 -17.18
CA VAL A 41 1.81 23.40 -16.94
C VAL A 41 2.62 22.21 -16.40
N PRO A 42 2.29 21.65 -15.23
CA PRO A 42 3.00 20.50 -14.68
C PRO A 42 3.00 19.30 -15.64
N ASN A 43 4.16 18.67 -15.79
CA ASN A 43 4.29 17.37 -16.47
C ASN A 43 4.27 16.21 -15.47
N ASN A 44 4.60 16.46 -14.20
CA ASN A 44 4.48 15.49 -13.12
C ASN A 44 3.25 15.81 -12.26
N VAL A 45 2.39 14.82 -12.02
CA VAL A 45 1.09 14.93 -11.35
C VAL A 45 1.20 15.29 -9.86
N ASN A 46 2.33 14.97 -9.24
CA ASN A 46 2.62 15.27 -7.84
C ASN A 46 2.98 16.76 -7.62
N ALA A 47 3.21 17.52 -8.70
CA ALA A 47 3.43 18.97 -8.68
C ALA A 47 2.20 19.79 -9.15
N VAL A 48 1.01 19.17 -9.25
CA VAL A 48 -0.23 19.83 -9.67
C VAL A 48 -0.81 20.69 -8.55
N ARG A 49 -0.86 22.00 -8.77
CA ARG A 49 -1.57 22.96 -7.91
C ARG A 49 -3.06 22.95 -8.25
N PRO A 50 -3.96 23.37 -7.34
CA PRO A 50 -5.39 23.44 -7.65
C PRO A 50 -5.73 24.25 -8.91
N ALA A 51 -5.06 25.38 -9.13
CA ALA A 51 -5.29 26.21 -10.32
C ALA A 51 -4.68 25.67 -11.63
N ASP A 52 -3.88 24.59 -11.57
CA ASP A 52 -3.38 23.90 -12.76
C ASP A 52 -4.41 22.95 -13.38
N ILE A 53 -5.43 22.54 -12.61
CA ILE A 53 -6.55 21.73 -13.11
C ILE A 53 -7.29 22.51 -14.19
N LYS A 54 -7.14 22.09 -15.45
CA LYS A 54 -7.84 22.70 -16.58
C LYS A 54 -9.24 22.13 -16.80
N ILE A 55 -9.45 20.84 -16.55
CA ILE A 55 -10.72 20.16 -16.80
C ILE A 55 -11.21 19.51 -15.51
N ILE A 56 -12.52 19.37 -15.36
CA ILE A 56 -13.10 18.49 -14.36
C ILE A 56 -14.11 17.58 -15.06
N MET A 57 -14.24 16.36 -14.55
CA MET A 57 -15.04 15.30 -15.14
C MET A 57 -15.88 14.66 -14.03
N ALA A 58 -16.76 13.74 -14.39
CA ALA A 58 -17.44 12.90 -13.43
C ALA A 58 -17.87 11.59 -14.11
N LEU A 59 -17.58 10.48 -13.45
CA LEU A 59 -18.25 9.20 -13.64
C LEU A 59 -18.99 8.95 -12.34
N GLY A 60 -20.16 8.35 -12.38
CA GLY A 60 -21.09 8.49 -11.28
C GLY A 60 -22.36 7.65 -11.33
N ASP A 61 -22.92 7.49 -10.15
CA ASP A 61 -24.28 7.05 -9.88
C ASP A 61 -25.23 8.27 -9.88
N SER A 62 -26.36 8.17 -9.17
CA SER A 62 -27.32 9.27 -9.08
C SER A 62 -26.83 10.45 -8.23
N LEU A 63 -25.87 10.30 -7.29
CA LEU A 63 -25.28 11.48 -6.60
C LEU A 63 -24.62 12.41 -7.59
N THR A 64 -23.77 11.83 -8.42
CA THR A 64 -22.89 12.61 -9.28
C THR A 64 -23.69 13.29 -10.39
N ALA A 65 -24.81 12.68 -10.82
CA ALA A 65 -25.81 13.29 -11.68
C ALA A 65 -26.65 14.41 -10.99
N GLY A 66 -26.51 14.60 -9.67
CA GLY A 66 -27.26 15.61 -8.92
C GLY A 66 -28.77 15.33 -8.85
N ASN A 67 -29.20 14.07 -8.93
CA ASN A 67 -30.61 13.70 -8.90
C ASN A 67 -31.32 14.33 -7.69
N GLY A 68 -32.40 15.09 -7.91
CA GLY A 68 -33.20 15.65 -6.83
C GLY A 68 -32.56 16.77 -5.99
N ALA A 69 -31.33 17.22 -6.25
CA ALA A 69 -30.61 18.12 -5.33
C ALA A 69 -31.37 19.40 -4.91
N ALA A 70 -32.16 19.99 -5.81
CA ALA A 70 -33.05 21.12 -5.50
C ALA A 70 -34.56 20.79 -5.64
N ALA A 71 -34.91 19.51 -5.65
CA ALA A 71 -36.29 19.05 -5.67
C ALA A 71 -37.01 19.39 -4.34
N THR A 72 -38.30 19.71 -4.44
CA THR A 72 -39.19 19.93 -3.29
C THR A 72 -40.25 18.83 -3.13
N GLU A 73 -40.56 18.08 -4.20
CA GLU A 73 -41.52 16.97 -4.20
C GLU A 73 -40.92 15.66 -4.74
N LEU A 74 -41.53 14.51 -4.37
CA LEU A 74 -41.01 13.16 -4.68
C LEU A 74 -40.98 12.84 -6.17
N SER A 75 -41.83 13.50 -6.97
CA SER A 75 -41.81 13.47 -8.44
C SER A 75 -40.46 13.93 -9.02
N ASP A 76 -39.85 14.91 -8.37
CA ASP A 76 -38.77 15.73 -8.95
C ASP A 76 -37.38 15.16 -8.63
N VAL A 77 -37.32 14.11 -7.82
CA VAL A 77 -36.08 13.42 -7.42
C VAL A 77 -35.38 12.76 -8.61
N LYS A 78 -36.12 12.42 -9.67
CA LYS A 78 -35.56 11.88 -10.91
C LYS A 78 -35.02 12.97 -11.86
N LEU A 79 -35.18 14.26 -11.53
CA LEU A 79 -34.56 15.37 -12.24
C LEU A 79 -33.09 15.50 -11.83
N GLN A 80 -32.21 15.61 -12.81
CA GLN A 80 -30.77 15.48 -12.63
C GLN A 80 -30.13 16.87 -12.57
N TYR A 81 -30.04 17.46 -11.36
CA TYR A 81 -29.51 18.81 -11.12
C TYR A 81 -27.97 18.80 -11.17
N ARG A 82 -27.39 18.39 -12.31
CA ARG A 82 -25.95 18.17 -12.48
C ARG A 82 -25.12 19.41 -12.09
N GLY A 83 -25.63 20.61 -12.34
CA GLY A 83 -25.00 21.87 -11.94
C GLY A 83 -24.85 22.09 -10.42
N LEU A 84 -25.59 21.36 -9.58
CA LEU A 84 -25.47 21.40 -8.11
C LEU A 84 -24.63 20.26 -7.53
N SER A 85 -24.14 19.33 -8.36
CA SER A 85 -23.40 18.14 -7.94
C SER A 85 -22.08 18.46 -7.22
N PHE A 86 -21.86 17.84 -6.05
CA PHE A 86 -20.69 18.09 -5.19
C PHE A 86 -19.34 17.99 -5.93
N GLY A 87 -19.18 17.00 -6.80
CA GLY A 87 -17.91 16.72 -7.48
C GLY A 87 -17.75 17.42 -8.83
N ALA A 88 -18.84 17.81 -9.50
CA ALA A 88 -18.81 18.24 -10.91
C ALA A 88 -19.81 19.34 -11.31
N GLY A 89 -20.67 19.81 -10.41
CA GLY A 89 -21.60 20.91 -10.68
C GLY A 89 -20.94 22.29 -10.59
N GLY A 90 -21.30 23.21 -11.48
CA GLY A 90 -20.77 24.57 -11.53
C GLY A 90 -21.83 25.68 -11.53
N ASP A 91 -23.08 25.40 -11.15
CA ASP A 91 -24.08 26.44 -10.92
C ASP A 91 -23.71 27.28 -9.69
N LYS A 92 -24.15 28.55 -9.69
CA LYS A 92 -23.92 29.53 -8.60
C LYS A 92 -22.42 29.85 -8.37
N SER A 93 -22.14 30.73 -7.41
CA SER A 93 -20.78 30.99 -6.89
C SER A 93 -20.48 30.14 -5.65
N LEU A 94 -19.22 30.08 -5.21
CA LEU A 94 -18.82 29.33 -4.01
C LEU A 94 -19.51 29.84 -2.74
N GLU A 95 -19.71 31.15 -2.69
CA GLU A 95 -20.34 31.89 -1.59
C GLU A 95 -21.85 31.63 -1.53
N GLN A 96 -22.43 31.03 -2.58
CA GLN A 96 -23.83 30.63 -2.68
C GLN A 96 -24.03 29.11 -2.58
N HIS A 97 -23.12 28.33 -3.17
CA HIS A 97 -23.18 26.86 -3.20
C HIS A 97 -21.79 26.25 -3.33
N ALA A 98 -21.39 25.38 -2.40
CA ALA A 98 -20.11 24.70 -2.47
C ALA A 98 -20.16 23.48 -3.42
N THR A 99 -19.28 23.48 -4.41
CA THR A 99 -18.95 22.32 -5.26
C THR A 99 -17.46 22.35 -5.56
N LEU A 100 -16.86 21.21 -5.92
CA LEU A 100 -15.45 21.17 -6.29
C LEU A 100 -15.13 22.11 -7.47
N PRO A 101 -15.96 22.20 -8.55
CA PRO A 101 -15.79 23.24 -9.56
C PRO A 101 -15.95 24.67 -9.02
N ASN A 102 -16.87 24.95 -8.09
CA ASN A 102 -17.02 26.31 -7.53
C ASN A 102 -15.82 26.72 -6.68
N ILE A 103 -15.22 25.78 -5.94
CA ILE A 103 -13.95 26.00 -5.22
C ILE A 103 -12.81 26.26 -6.20
N LEU A 104 -12.68 25.43 -7.25
CA LEU A 104 -11.61 25.56 -8.25
C LEU A 104 -11.74 26.82 -9.11
N LYS A 105 -12.95 27.17 -9.57
CA LYS A 105 -13.23 28.39 -10.38
C LYS A 105 -12.75 29.68 -9.71
N LYS A 106 -12.74 29.74 -8.36
CA LYS A 106 -12.28 30.90 -7.60
C LYS A 106 -10.78 31.19 -7.79
N PHE A 107 -9.99 30.21 -8.23
CA PHE A 107 -8.54 30.34 -8.45
C PHE A 107 -8.09 29.97 -9.87
N ASN A 108 -8.93 29.26 -10.64
CA ASN A 108 -8.77 29.06 -12.08
C ASN A 108 -10.11 29.30 -12.82
N PRO A 109 -10.39 30.54 -13.29
CA PRO A 109 -11.61 30.82 -14.05
C PRO A 109 -11.64 30.12 -15.43
N ASP A 110 -10.48 29.62 -15.93
CA ASP A 110 -10.39 28.85 -17.18
C ASP A 110 -10.82 27.37 -17.04
N LEU A 111 -11.37 26.96 -15.87
CA LEU A 111 -11.80 25.59 -15.63
C LEU A 111 -12.90 25.18 -16.64
N PHE A 112 -12.80 23.98 -17.19
CA PHE A 112 -13.75 23.45 -18.18
C PHE A 112 -14.33 22.09 -17.74
N GLY A 113 -15.45 21.67 -18.32
CA GLY A 113 -15.99 20.31 -18.15
C GLY A 113 -17.00 20.11 -17.00
N TYR A 114 -17.15 21.10 -16.12
CA TYR A 114 -18.18 21.11 -15.07
C TYR A 114 -19.59 21.23 -15.68
N SER A 115 -20.57 20.62 -15.01
CA SER A 115 -21.98 20.65 -15.39
C SER A 115 -22.69 21.95 -14.98
N ASN A 116 -23.77 22.31 -15.66
CA ASN A 116 -24.62 23.46 -15.35
C ASN A 116 -26.10 23.10 -15.53
N GLY A 117 -26.98 23.52 -14.62
CA GLY A 117 -28.42 23.29 -14.70
C GLY A 117 -28.86 21.83 -14.56
N ILE A 118 -29.99 21.50 -15.23
CA ILE A 118 -30.78 20.27 -15.04
C ILE A 118 -30.87 19.49 -16.36
N GLY A 119 -30.53 18.20 -16.36
CA GLY A 119 -30.61 17.36 -17.56
C GLY A 119 -29.74 16.09 -17.54
N SER A 120 -29.99 15.18 -18.48
CA SER A 120 -29.29 13.89 -18.55
C SER A 120 -27.87 14.00 -19.14
N GLN A 121 -27.08 12.93 -18.98
CA GLN A 121 -25.71 12.82 -19.50
C GLN A 121 -25.62 13.02 -21.03
N ASN A 122 -26.73 12.83 -21.74
CA ASN A 122 -26.81 13.04 -23.20
C ASN A 122 -26.97 14.52 -23.60
N VAL A 123 -27.20 15.43 -22.64
CA VAL A 123 -27.40 16.87 -22.87
C VAL A 123 -26.07 17.60 -22.65
N TRP A 124 -25.23 17.67 -23.68
CA TRP A 124 -23.85 18.18 -23.60
C TRP A 124 -23.73 19.57 -22.94
N ASN A 125 -24.64 20.50 -23.26
CA ASN A 125 -24.68 21.86 -22.70
C ASN A 125 -25.17 21.95 -21.24
N VAL A 126 -25.41 20.80 -20.59
CA VAL A 126 -25.78 20.65 -19.18
C VAL A 126 -24.79 19.74 -18.48
N ALA A 127 -24.55 18.54 -19.02
CA ALA A 127 -23.70 17.53 -18.41
C ALA A 127 -22.19 17.80 -18.57
N HIS A 128 -21.76 18.33 -19.71
CA HIS A 128 -20.35 18.41 -20.10
C HIS A 128 -19.63 17.06 -19.90
N PHE A 129 -18.58 16.97 -19.07
CA PHE A 129 -17.86 15.70 -18.81
C PHE A 129 -18.36 14.93 -17.58
N ASN A 130 -19.52 15.28 -17.05
CA ASN A 130 -20.23 14.46 -16.06
C ASN A 130 -21.05 13.38 -16.77
N GLY A 131 -20.39 12.24 -17.06
CA GLY A 131 -20.97 11.04 -17.66
C GLY A 131 -21.77 10.16 -16.70
N ALA A 132 -22.01 10.59 -15.46
CA ALA A 132 -22.75 9.84 -14.45
C ALA A 132 -24.13 9.39 -14.94
N ILE A 133 -24.53 8.15 -14.61
CA ILE A 133 -25.81 7.56 -15.02
C ILE A 133 -26.60 7.21 -13.74
N PRO A 134 -27.80 7.80 -13.53
CA PRO A 134 -28.64 7.44 -12.39
C PRO A 134 -29.04 5.95 -12.41
N GLY A 135 -28.94 5.29 -11.26
CA GLY A 135 -29.18 3.85 -11.13
C GLY A 135 -28.00 2.97 -11.55
N ALA A 136 -26.84 3.54 -11.89
CA ALA A 136 -25.65 2.77 -12.20
C ALA A 136 -25.04 2.08 -10.97
N HIS A 137 -24.34 0.97 -11.24
CA HIS A 137 -23.51 0.25 -10.28
C HIS A 137 -22.05 0.27 -10.73
N ALA A 138 -21.13 -0.22 -9.89
CA ALA A 138 -19.70 -0.17 -10.21
C ALA A 138 -19.31 -1.01 -11.46
N SER A 139 -20.15 -1.97 -11.86
CA SER A 139 -20.03 -2.71 -13.13
C SER A 139 -20.25 -1.86 -14.40
N MET A 140 -20.80 -0.65 -14.26
CA MET A 140 -21.00 0.29 -15.37
C MET A 140 -19.88 1.33 -15.47
N LEU A 141 -18.85 1.28 -14.63
CA LEU A 141 -17.85 2.36 -14.59
C LEU A 141 -16.89 2.30 -15.76
N SER A 142 -16.50 1.11 -16.21
CA SER A 142 -15.75 1.03 -17.46
C SER A 142 -16.62 1.44 -18.66
N GLN A 143 -17.95 1.22 -18.63
CA GLN A 143 -18.88 1.76 -19.65
C GLN A 143 -18.87 3.29 -19.63
N GLN A 144 -19.08 3.90 -18.47
CA GLN A 144 -19.11 5.36 -18.35
C GLN A 144 -17.75 5.98 -18.64
N ALA A 145 -16.64 5.34 -18.24
CA ALA A 145 -15.28 5.74 -18.60
C ALA A 145 -15.09 5.70 -20.11
N ARG A 146 -15.44 4.59 -20.77
CA ARG A 146 -15.56 4.47 -22.23
C ARG A 146 -16.64 5.36 -22.84
N SER A 147 -17.42 6.13 -22.08
CA SER A 147 -18.47 7.05 -22.57
C SER A 147 -18.09 8.53 -22.42
N VAL A 148 -17.43 8.93 -21.32
CA VAL A 148 -16.70 10.20 -21.25
C VAL A 148 -15.51 10.17 -22.22
N ILE A 149 -14.88 9.00 -22.35
CA ILE A 149 -13.95 8.72 -23.44
C ILE A 149 -14.70 8.47 -24.75
N ALA A 150 -15.98 8.04 -24.84
CA ALA A 150 -16.73 8.02 -26.13
C ALA A 150 -16.96 9.40 -26.74
N LEU A 151 -17.13 10.41 -25.89
CA LEU A 151 -17.12 11.83 -26.26
C LEU A 151 -15.73 12.28 -26.77
N LEU A 152 -14.75 11.35 -26.81
CA LEU A 152 -13.47 11.41 -27.52
C LEU A 152 -13.37 10.31 -28.62
N GLN A 153 -13.61 9.01 -28.33
CA GLN A 153 -13.84 7.79 -29.16
C GLN A 153 -14.34 6.57 -28.28
N ALA A 154 -15.32 5.74 -28.72
CA ALA A 154 -16.10 4.76 -27.90
C ALA A 154 -15.59 3.27 -27.98
N HIS A 155 -16.04 2.16 -27.32
CA HIS A 155 -17.08 1.64 -26.34
C HIS A 155 -16.64 0.16 -25.97
N ILE A 156 -17.19 -0.84 -25.20
CA ILE A 156 -18.31 -1.27 -24.27
C ILE A 156 -17.90 -2.72 -23.72
N ASP A 157 -18.31 -3.52 -22.68
CA ASP A 157 -18.86 -3.56 -21.26
C ASP A 157 -18.68 -5.03 -20.69
N ASN A 158 -19.04 -5.55 -19.47
CA ASN A 158 -19.90 -5.20 -18.30
C ASN A 158 -19.69 -6.20 -17.07
N ASP A 159 -20.43 -5.98 -15.95
CA ASP A 159 -20.99 -6.96 -14.93
C ASP A 159 -20.35 -7.16 -13.49
N THR A 160 -21.12 -7.80 -12.57
CA THR A 160 -20.98 -8.41 -11.20
C THR A 160 -20.05 -7.89 -10.05
N PRO A 161 -20.30 -8.28 -8.74
CA PRO A 161 -19.69 -7.64 -7.56
C PRO A 161 -18.22 -7.89 -7.20
N THR A 162 -17.60 -9.02 -7.54
CA THR A 162 -16.12 -9.13 -7.41
C THR A 162 -15.50 -8.18 -8.44
N ASN A 163 -16.06 -8.21 -9.65
CA ASN A 163 -15.78 -7.29 -10.72
C ASN A 163 -16.14 -5.83 -10.41
N CYS A 164 -16.92 -5.48 -9.37
CA CYS A 164 -17.14 -4.06 -9.03
C CYS A 164 -15.84 -3.31 -8.69
N VAL A 165 -14.79 -4.00 -8.22
CA VAL A 165 -13.47 -3.39 -8.02
C VAL A 165 -12.60 -3.54 -9.28
N GLU A 166 -12.71 -4.65 -10.01
CA GLU A 166 -12.06 -4.88 -11.31
C GLU A 166 -12.59 -3.91 -12.41
N GLU A 167 -13.79 -3.34 -12.22
CA GLU A 167 -14.44 -2.37 -13.11
C GLU A 167 -14.12 -0.93 -12.72
N ILE A 168 -13.85 -0.66 -11.44
CA ILE A 168 -13.14 0.56 -11.01
C ILE A 168 -11.72 0.53 -11.59
N GLU A 169 -11.02 -0.59 -11.46
CA GLU A 169 -9.70 -0.84 -12.04
C GLU A 169 -9.73 -0.66 -13.57
N ALA A 170 -10.66 -1.29 -14.29
CA ALA A 170 -10.81 -1.14 -15.72
C ALA A 170 -11.10 0.32 -16.11
N ALA A 171 -12.00 1.01 -15.40
CA ALA A 171 -12.26 2.42 -15.62
C ALA A 171 -10.98 3.26 -15.48
N ILE A 172 -10.21 3.07 -14.41
CA ILE A 172 -8.92 3.73 -14.18
C ILE A 172 -7.92 3.38 -15.29
N ARG A 173 -7.80 2.10 -15.65
CA ARG A 173 -6.90 1.56 -16.68
C ARG A 173 -7.14 2.22 -18.05
N ILE A 174 -8.41 2.40 -18.43
CA ILE A 174 -8.76 3.11 -19.66
C ILE A 174 -8.25 4.56 -19.63
N PHE A 175 -8.39 5.31 -18.53
CA PHE A 175 -7.78 6.65 -18.42
C PHE A 175 -6.24 6.58 -18.41
N TYR A 176 -5.65 5.64 -17.69
CA TYR A 176 -4.19 5.46 -17.57
C TYR A 176 -3.51 5.24 -18.93
N GLU A 177 -4.15 4.46 -19.79
CA GLU A 177 -3.69 4.16 -21.15
C GLU A 177 -3.98 5.31 -22.14
N ASN A 178 -5.14 5.96 -22.06
CA ASN A 178 -5.63 6.84 -23.13
C ASN A 178 -5.56 8.35 -22.82
N VAL A 179 -5.37 8.77 -21.56
CA VAL A 179 -5.46 10.18 -21.15
C VAL A 179 -4.23 10.60 -20.31
N PRO A 180 -3.32 11.44 -20.87
CA PRO A 180 -2.13 11.90 -20.14
C PRO A 180 -2.44 13.06 -19.17
N ARG A 181 -1.66 13.12 -18.07
CA ARG A 181 -1.78 14.07 -16.93
C ARG A 181 -3.11 14.00 -16.16
N VAL A 182 -3.49 12.84 -15.64
CA VAL A 182 -4.74 12.69 -14.87
C VAL A 182 -4.47 12.43 -13.39
N LEU A 183 -5.27 13.08 -12.52
CA LEU A 183 -5.30 12.81 -11.08
C LEU A 183 -6.67 12.18 -10.78
N VAL A 184 -6.74 10.86 -10.80
CA VAL A 184 -7.99 10.17 -10.46
C VAL A 184 -8.18 10.23 -8.96
N SER A 185 -9.30 10.83 -8.54
CA SER A 185 -9.76 10.73 -7.17
C SER A 185 -10.85 9.67 -7.09
N VAL A 186 -10.90 8.94 -5.97
CA VAL A 186 -11.95 7.94 -5.72
C VAL A 186 -12.56 8.20 -4.35
N SER A 187 -13.83 8.64 -4.30
CA SER A 187 -14.60 8.63 -3.05
C SER A 187 -15.08 7.22 -2.77
N ASN A 188 -14.82 6.72 -1.55
CA ASN A 188 -15.24 5.39 -1.13
C ASN A 188 -16.77 5.30 -0.91
N VAL A 189 -17.33 4.10 -0.80
CA VAL A 189 -18.79 3.90 -0.64
C VAL A 189 -19.36 4.46 0.67
N LEU A 190 -20.55 5.07 0.58
CA LEU A 190 -21.31 5.55 1.74
C LEU A 190 -21.77 4.42 2.66
N HIS A 191 -21.60 4.60 3.97
CA HIS A 191 -21.94 3.61 4.97
C HIS A 191 -23.47 3.50 5.21
N LEU A 192 -24.14 2.64 4.42
CA LEU A 192 -25.61 2.51 4.31
C LEU A 192 -26.37 2.17 5.61
N GLU A 193 -25.70 1.84 6.72
CA GLU A 193 -26.29 1.79 8.06
C GLU A 193 -27.06 3.09 8.41
N MET A 194 -26.58 4.23 7.88
CA MET A 194 -27.25 5.54 8.00
C MET A 194 -28.73 5.49 7.60
N LEU A 195 -29.09 4.70 6.58
CA LEU A 195 -30.45 4.62 6.05
C LEU A 195 -31.43 3.97 7.05
N ARG A 196 -30.99 2.97 7.82
CA ARG A 196 -31.84 2.33 8.85
C ARG A 196 -32.29 3.32 9.92
N LYS A 197 -31.38 4.23 10.33
CA LYS A 197 -31.66 5.31 11.29
C LYS A 197 -32.59 6.39 10.69
N LEU A 198 -32.65 6.50 9.37
CA LEU A 198 -33.61 7.36 8.67
C LEU A 198 -34.99 6.67 8.50
N GLU A 199 -35.07 5.32 8.43
CA GLU A 199 -36.37 4.61 8.49
C GLU A 199 -37.11 4.79 9.82
N GLU A 200 -36.38 4.86 10.93
CA GLU A 200 -36.95 5.00 12.28
C GLU A 200 -37.72 6.31 12.48
N HIS A 201 -37.34 7.37 11.76
CA HIS A 201 -37.92 8.71 11.88
C HIS A 201 -38.85 9.12 10.74
N SER A 202 -39.00 8.35 9.66
CA SER A 202 -39.93 8.67 8.57
C SER A 202 -40.42 7.44 7.80
N ASN A 203 -41.75 7.32 7.72
CA ASN A 203 -42.42 6.30 6.92
C ASN A 203 -42.14 6.45 5.41
N THR A 204 -41.79 7.65 4.92
CA THR A 204 -41.38 7.80 3.51
C THR A 204 -39.99 7.23 3.26
N SER A 205 -39.05 7.34 4.22
CA SER A 205 -37.76 6.63 4.11
C SER A 205 -38.01 5.15 4.02
N LYS A 206 -38.78 4.64 4.98
CA LYS A 206 -39.14 3.24 5.10
C LYS A 206 -39.87 2.67 3.89
N GLN A 207 -40.47 3.51 3.04
CA GLN A 207 -41.04 3.07 1.76
C GLN A 207 -39.98 3.03 0.65
N VAL A 208 -39.25 4.13 0.42
CA VAL A 208 -38.27 4.22 -0.69
C VAL A 208 -37.03 3.37 -0.44
N HIS A 209 -36.53 3.34 0.80
CA HIS A 209 -35.40 2.50 1.22
C HIS A 209 -35.66 0.99 1.05
N ARG A 210 -36.94 0.59 0.95
CA ARG A 210 -37.41 -0.78 0.68
C ARG A 210 -37.90 -0.99 -0.76
N GLN A 211 -37.49 -0.09 -1.66
CA GLN A 211 -37.69 -0.18 -3.11
C GLN A 211 -36.36 0.02 -3.86
N GLU A 212 -35.49 0.89 -3.34
CA GLU A 212 -34.18 1.20 -3.91
C GLU A 212 -33.02 0.44 -3.20
N CYS A 213 -33.28 -0.15 -2.02
CA CYS A 213 -32.25 -0.72 -1.13
C CYS A 213 -32.73 -1.95 -0.32
N ASP A 214 -33.55 -2.82 -0.93
CA ASP A 214 -34.18 -4.00 -0.33
C ASP A 214 -33.25 -4.88 0.52
N CYS A 215 -32.02 -5.11 0.05
CA CYS A 215 -31.03 -5.93 0.78
C CYS A 215 -30.49 -5.25 2.04
N VAL A 216 -30.54 -3.92 2.13
CA VAL A 216 -30.15 -3.15 3.32
C VAL A 216 -31.30 -3.10 4.33
N ASN A 217 -32.56 -3.16 3.89
CA ASN A 217 -33.74 -2.84 4.73
C ASN A 217 -34.73 -4.00 4.95
N LYS A 218 -34.37 -5.22 4.52
CA LYS A 218 -34.96 -6.47 5.04
C LYS A 218 -34.70 -6.60 6.54
N MET A 219 -35.76 -6.88 7.31
CA MET A 219 -35.70 -7.01 8.77
C MET A 219 -34.76 -8.12 9.24
N ASP A 220 -34.68 -9.21 8.47
CA ASP A 220 -33.86 -10.38 8.82
C ASP A 220 -32.36 -10.20 8.50
N THR A 221 -31.97 -9.11 7.81
CA THR A 221 -30.57 -8.83 7.49
C THR A 221 -29.88 -8.14 8.68
N PRO A 222 -28.83 -8.74 9.29
CA PRO A 222 -28.10 -8.12 10.38
C PRO A 222 -27.33 -6.87 9.92
N VAL A 223 -27.24 -5.84 10.77
CA VAL A 223 -26.43 -4.64 10.49
C VAL A 223 -24.97 -5.02 10.23
N SER A 224 -24.44 -5.98 11.00
CA SER A 224 -23.09 -6.52 10.85
C SER A 224 -22.77 -6.98 9.43
N ASN A 225 -23.75 -7.54 8.70
CA ASN A 225 -23.51 -8.04 7.35
C ASN A 225 -23.35 -6.88 6.36
N ILE A 226 -24.11 -5.79 6.55
CA ILE A 226 -24.00 -4.56 5.74
C ILE A 226 -22.66 -3.87 6.04
N THR A 227 -22.32 -3.69 7.32
CA THR A 227 -21.03 -3.14 7.77
C THR A 227 -19.85 -3.97 7.25
N GLN A 228 -19.95 -5.31 7.28
CA GLN A 228 -18.92 -6.21 6.76
C GLN A 228 -18.79 -6.12 5.24
N THR A 229 -19.90 -6.09 4.47
CA THR A 229 -19.84 -5.94 3.02
C THR A 229 -19.23 -4.60 2.61
N ILE A 230 -19.61 -3.49 3.25
CA ILE A 230 -19.06 -2.17 2.98
C ILE A 230 -17.59 -2.07 3.45
N GLY A 231 -17.24 -2.67 4.59
CA GLY A 231 -15.87 -2.78 5.07
C GLY A 231 -14.96 -3.56 4.12
N ASN A 232 -15.43 -4.70 3.62
CA ASN A 232 -14.73 -5.49 2.59
C ASN A 232 -14.54 -4.68 1.31
N TYR A 233 -15.60 -3.98 0.84
CA TYR A 233 -15.53 -3.16 -0.37
C TYR A 233 -14.52 -2.02 -0.24
N ASN A 234 -14.63 -1.22 0.82
CA ASN A 234 -13.67 -0.15 1.13
C ASN A 234 -12.23 -0.67 1.28
N THR A 235 -12.05 -1.93 1.70
CA THR A 235 -10.73 -2.58 1.81
C THR A 235 -10.19 -3.03 0.45
N LEU A 236 -11.04 -3.51 -0.45
CA LEU A 236 -10.66 -3.87 -1.81
C LEU A 236 -10.39 -2.62 -2.67
N GLU A 237 -11.25 -1.59 -2.60
CA GLU A 237 -10.99 -0.27 -3.17
C GLU A 237 -9.64 0.27 -2.69
N ARG A 238 -9.40 0.23 -1.37
CA ARG A 238 -8.12 0.63 -0.77
C ARG A 238 -6.94 -0.16 -1.37
N ARG A 239 -7.00 -1.49 -1.38
CA ARG A 239 -5.91 -2.34 -1.90
C ARG A 239 -5.64 -2.07 -3.37
N LEU A 240 -6.67 -1.85 -4.18
CA LEU A 240 -6.54 -1.41 -5.57
C LEU A 240 -5.83 -0.06 -5.67
N MET A 241 -6.26 0.94 -4.89
CA MET A 241 -5.62 2.27 -4.91
C MET A 241 -4.21 2.28 -4.31
N GLU A 242 -3.89 1.40 -3.36
CA GLU A 242 -2.60 1.33 -2.66
C GLU A 242 -1.61 0.35 -3.33
N SER A 243 -2.05 -0.42 -4.35
CA SER A 243 -1.24 -1.36 -5.16
C SER A 243 0.01 -0.75 -5.80
N GLY A 244 -0.06 0.53 -6.16
CA GLY A 244 0.95 1.24 -6.94
C GLY A 244 0.86 1.02 -8.45
N GLU A 245 -0.10 0.24 -8.96
CA GLU A 245 -0.19 -0.10 -10.40
C GLU A 245 -0.41 1.13 -11.29
N PHE A 246 -1.32 2.02 -10.89
CA PHE A 246 -1.73 3.20 -11.67
C PHE A 246 -0.95 4.46 -11.29
N GLU A 247 0.37 4.34 -11.19
CA GLU A 247 1.28 5.45 -10.88
C GLU A 247 2.36 5.61 -11.96
N LYS A 248 2.50 6.83 -12.48
CA LYS A 248 3.59 7.28 -13.36
C LYS A 248 3.73 8.81 -13.23
N ASP A 249 4.74 9.40 -13.87
CA ASP A 249 4.93 10.87 -13.85
C ASP A 249 3.63 11.64 -14.07
N ASP A 250 2.83 11.26 -15.07
CA ASP A 250 1.63 11.97 -15.47
C ASP A 250 0.31 11.28 -15.07
N PHE A 251 0.33 10.34 -14.12
CA PHE A 251 -0.91 9.71 -13.64
C PHE A 251 -0.78 9.21 -12.20
N THR A 252 -1.79 9.49 -11.37
CA THR A 252 -1.88 8.99 -10.00
C THR A 252 -3.33 8.73 -9.62
N VAL A 253 -3.55 7.80 -8.68
CA VAL A 253 -4.87 7.50 -8.14
C VAL A 253 -4.90 7.67 -6.62
N VAL A 254 -5.87 8.42 -6.13
CA VAL A 254 -5.96 8.84 -4.72
C VAL A 254 -7.36 8.62 -4.15
N ILE A 255 -7.47 7.71 -3.19
CA ILE A 255 -8.70 7.49 -2.41
C ILE A 255 -8.98 8.69 -1.47
N GLN A 256 -10.26 9.06 -1.32
CA GLN A 256 -10.76 10.09 -0.41
C GLN A 256 -11.75 9.41 0.56
N PRO A 257 -11.30 8.86 1.69
CA PRO A 257 -12.04 7.88 2.48
C PRO A 257 -13.12 8.48 3.42
N PHE A 258 -13.60 9.71 3.16
CA PHE A 258 -14.46 10.45 4.10
C PHE A 258 -15.86 9.87 4.31
N PHE A 259 -16.26 8.86 3.54
CA PHE A 259 -17.50 8.14 3.79
C PHE A 259 -17.32 6.85 4.62
N ALA A 260 -16.10 6.34 4.76
CA ALA A 260 -15.82 5.01 5.34
C ALA A 260 -16.36 4.83 6.77
N ASN A 261 -16.18 5.84 7.64
CA ASN A 261 -16.66 5.82 9.02
C ASN A 261 -17.92 6.68 9.25
N SER A 262 -18.59 7.12 8.18
CA SER A 262 -19.76 8.00 8.25
C SER A 262 -21.06 7.21 8.53
N THR A 263 -21.11 6.52 9.67
CA THR A 263 -22.18 5.56 10.02
C THR A 263 -23.44 6.20 10.62
N GLN A 264 -23.40 7.49 10.93
CA GLN A 264 -24.50 8.26 11.54
C GLN A 264 -25.00 9.33 10.57
N PRO A 265 -26.32 9.55 10.43
CA PRO A 265 -26.82 10.68 9.67
C PRO A 265 -26.41 11.99 10.36
N PRO A 266 -26.36 13.12 9.61
CA PRO A 266 -26.47 14.45 10.20
C PRO A 266 -27.54 14.47 11.29
N LEU A 267 -27.26 15.08 12.45
CA LEU A 267 -28.22 15.22 13.56
C LEU A 267 -28.46 16.69 13.88
N LYS A 268 -29.70 17.01 14.23
CA LYS A 268 -30.11 18.28 14.85
C LYS A 268 -30.96 17.95 16.07
N ASP A 269 -30.59 18.51 17.22
CA ASP A 269 -31.29 18.32 18.49
C ASP A 269 -31.47 16.82 18.88
N GLY A 270 -30.54 15.96 18.44
CA GLY A 270 -30.54 14.50 18.68
C GLY A 270 -31.35 13.66 17.70
N ILE A 271 -32.08 14.29 16.76
CA ILE A 271 -32.89 13.64 15.72
C ILE A 271 -32.16 13.84 14.37
N PRO A 272 -32.30 12.97 13.36
CA PRO A 272 -31.67 13.20 12.05
C PRO A 272 -32.00 14.59 11.48
N ASP A 273 -30.98 15.39 11.16
CA ASP A 273 -31.13 16.60 10.34
C ASP A 273 -31.32 16.20 8.88
N LEU A 274 -32.54 15.74 8.68
CA LEU A 274 -33.21 15.53 7.44
C LEU A 274 -32.90 16.65 6.40
N SER A 275 -32.61 17.92 6.75
CA SER A 275 -32.41 19.01 5.76
C SER A 275 -31.11 18.99 4.95
N PHE A 276 -30.11 18.18 5.34
CA PHE A 276 -28.99 17.83 4.45
C PHE A 276 -29.44 17.02 3.23
N PHE A 277 -30.73 16.70 3.20
CA PHE A 277 -31.36 15.76 2.33
C PHE A 277 -32.78 16.38 1.91
N ALA A 278 -33.52 15.94 0.85
CA ALA A 278 -34.89 16.39 0.40
C ALA A 278 -35.77 15.25 -0.32
N PRO A 279 -36.59 15.27 -1.37
CA PRO A 279 -37.89 14.54 -1.29
C PRO A 279 -38.07 12.98 -1.14
N ASP A 280 -37.08 12.06 -1.09
CA ASP A 280 -37.26 10.56 -1.14
C ASP A 280 -36.61 9.69 -0.03
N CYS A 281 -35.92 10.30 0.91
CA CYS A 281 -34.92 9.79 1.86
C CYS A 281 -33.61 9.23 1.27
N PHE A 282 -33.35 9.30 -0.05
CA PHE A 282 -32.26 8.57 -0.73
C PHE A 282 -31.45 9.31 -1.85
N HIS A 283 -31.77 10.56 -2.24
CA HIS A 283 -31.06 11.41 -3.24
C HIS A 283 -30.38 12.86 -2.91
N PHE A 284 -29.79 13.25 -1.71
CA PHE A 284 -29.22 14.51 -1.04
C PHE A 284 -29.62 15.91 -1.56
N SER A 285 -29.92 16.81 -0.61
CA SER A 285 -30.22 18.21 -0.97
C SER A 285 -28.96 18.95 -1.36
N GLN A 286 -29.17 20.13 -1.93
CA GLN A 286 -28.12 21.10 -2.21
C GLN A 286 -27.21 21.36 -0.98
N LYS A 287 -27.79 21.42 0.23
CA LYS A 287 -27.03 21.53 1.50
C LYS A 287 -26.13 20.31 1.75
N GLY A 288 -26.62 19.10 1.49
CA GLY A 288 -25.85 17.85 1.61
C GLY A 288 -24.69 17.80 0.63
N HIS A 289 -24.95 18.06 -0.65
CA HIS A 289 -23.92 18.22 -1.68
C HIS A 289 -22.83 19.22 -1.27
N ALA A 290 -23.22 20.39 -0.76
CA ALA A 290 -22.30 21.45 -0.42
C ALA A 290 -21.34 21.05 0.72
N VAL A 291 -21.86 20.46 1.80
CA VAL A 291 -21.03 19.98 2.92
C VAL A 291 -20.16 18.79 2.50
N ILE A 292 -20.67 17.87 1.67
CA ILE A 292 -19.85 16.79 1.09
C ILE A 292 -18.71 17.34 0.22
N SER A 293 -18.96 18.40 -0.57
CA SER A 293 -17.91 19.06 -1.34
C SER A 293 -16.81 19.66 -0.46
N THR A 294 -17.14 20.15 0.74
CA THR A 294 -16.14 20.70 1.68
C THR A 294 -15.26 19.60 2.30
N HIS A 295 -15.83 18.45 2.65
CA HIS A 295 -15.08 17.29 3.14
C HIS A 295 -14.21 16.67 2.05
N LEU A 296 -14.72 16.63 0.82
CA LEU A 296 -13.97 16.22 -0.34
C LEU A 296 -12.76 17.13 -0.61
N TRP A 297 -12.98 18.45 -0.64
CA TRP A 297 -11.89 19.42 -0.80
C TRP A 297 -10.84 19.28 0.31
N LYS A 298 -11.27 19.19 1.56
CA LYS A 298 -10.41 18.92 2.71
C LYS A 298 -9.58 17.64 2.53
N ASN A 299 -10.18 16.56 2.01
CA ASN A 299 -9.48 15.31 1.72
C ASN A 299 -8.44 15.46 0.59
N LEU A 300 -8.73 16.23 -0.47
CA LEU A 300 -7.76 16.53 -1.53
C LEU A 300 -6.53 17.31 -1.01
N MET A 301 -6.69 18.14 0.02
CA MET A 301 -5.60 18.89 0.67
C MET A 301 -4.87 18.10 1.78
N GLN A 302 -5.45 17.01 2.29
CA GLN A 302 -4.85 16.18 3.35
C GLN A 302 -3.87 15.13 2.79
N PRO A 303 -2.68 14.93 3.40
CA PRO A 303 -1.75 13.88 3.00
C PRO A 303 -2.39 12.48 2.98
N VAL A 304 -2.01 11.64 2.02
CA VAL A 304 -2.32 10.21 2.01
C VAL A 304 -1.84 9.57 3.32
N GLY A 305 -2.65 8.67 3.89
CA GLY A 305 -2.49 8.16 5.26
C GLY A 305 -3.06 9.06 6.37
N ARG A 306 -3.25 10.37 6.13
CA ARG A 306 -3.83 11.34 7.10
C ARG A 306 -5.15 11.97 6.65
N LYS A 307 -5.78 11.44 5.60
CA LYS A 307 -7.10 11.89 5.10
C LYS A 307 -8.22 11.55 6.08
N SER A 308 -9.15 12.49 6.29
CA SER A 308 -10.28 12.30 7.21
C SER A 308 -11.25 11.23 6.72
N THR A 309 -11.44 10.16 7.49
CA THR A 309 -12.26 8.98 7.16
C THR A 309 -13.76 9.13 7.48
N GLN A 310 -14.18 10.30 7.96
CA GLN A 310 -15.55 10.62 8.37
C GLN A 310 -15.91 12.03 7.91
N ALA A 311 -17.13 12.20 7.40
CA ALA A 311 -17.73 13.48 7.07
C ALA A 311 -18.50 13.99 8.29
N ASP A 312 -18.07 15.13 8.82
CA ASP A 312 -18.75 15.83 9.91
C ASP A 312 -19.86 16.75 9.36
N PHE A 313 -21.10 16.37 9.62
CA PHE A 313 -22.28 17.16 9.24
C PHE A 313 -22.82 18.02 10.40
N SER A 314 -22.15 18.05 11.56
CA SER A 314 -22.62 18.81 12.73
C SER A 314 -22.30 20.31 12.65
N MET A 315 -21.33 20.72 11.83
CA MET A 315 -20.92 22.11 11.69
C MET A 315 -21.53 22.80 10.45
N PRO A 316 -22.16 23.99 10.60
CA PRO A 316 -22.59 24.81 9.46
C PRO A 316 -21.44 25.55 8.75
N ALA A 317 -20.18 25.31 9.16
CA ALA A 317 -19.00 25.84 8.52
C ALA A 317 -17.81 24.89 8.72
N VAL A 318 -17.68 23.88 7.84
CA VAL A 318 -16.40 23.17 7.64
C VAL A 318 -15.47 24.16 6.92
N PRO A 319 -14.37 24.63 7.54
CA PRO A 319 -13.48 25.57 6.87
C PRO A 319 -12.81 24.87 5.68
N LEU A 320 -12.92 25.46 4.49
CA LEU A 320 -12.16 24.98 3.34
C LEU A 320 -10.67 25.16 3.63
N ALA A 321 -9.91 24.07 3.59
CA ALA A 321 -8.48 24.11 3.80
C ALA A 321 -7.76 24.78 2.63
N CYS A 322 -6.70 25.55 2.91
CA CYS A 322 -5.72 25.91 1.90
C CYS A 322 -4.70 24.76 1.75
N PRO A 323 -4.01 24.65 0.60
CA PRO A 323 -2.81 23.81 0.48
C PRO A 323 -1.76 24.20 1.53
N ASP A 324 -0.92 23.25 1.94
CA ASP A 324 0.18 23.52 2.87
C ASP A 324 1.24 24.42 2.24
N LYS A 325 1.87 25.29 3.04
CA LYS A 325 2.89 26.24 2.54
C LYS A 325 4.11 25.55 1.93
N GLU A 326 4.48 24.41 2.48
CA GLU A 326 5.60 23.57 2.04
C GLU A 326 5.21 22.62 0.90
N CYS A 327 3.91 22.36 0.71
CA CYS A 327 3.37 21.45 -0.31
C CYS A 327 2.09 22.05 -0.92
N PRO A 328 2.20 23.11 -1.76
CA PRO A 328 1.07 23.83 -2.35
C PRO A 328 0.41 23.06 -3.51
N TYR A 329 0.30 21.74 -3.37
CA TYR A 329 -0.12 20.78 -4.40
C TYR A 329 -1.28 19.93 -3.88
N ILE A 330 -2.04 19.34 -4.80
CA ILE A 330 -3.06 18.35 -4.45
C ILE A 330 -2.36 17.09 -3.93
N ARG A 331 -2.87 16.51 -2.84
CA ARG A 331 -2.14 15.46 -2.10
C ARG A 331 -2.25 14.09 -2.75
N THR A 332 -1.18 13.71 -3.44
CA THR A 332 -0.92 12.41 -4.07
C THR A 332 -0.16 11.49 -3.11
N LYS A 333 0.13 10.25 -3.51
CA LYS A 333 0.96 9.32 -2.71
C LYS A 333 2.36 9.89 -2.47
N LEU A 334 3.06 10.27 -3.55
CA LEU A 334 4.46 10.67 -3.51
C LEU A 334 4.66 12.00 -2.80
N ASN A 335 3.87 13.05 -3.10
CA ASN A 335 4.00 14.33 -2.40
C ASN A 335 3.47 14.31 -0.95
N SER A 336 2.80 13.24 -0.53
CA SER A 336 2.48 13.01 0.89
C SER A 336 3.68 12.43 1.65
N ALA A 337 4.53 11.63 0.99
CA ALA A 337 5.77 11.11 1.58
C ALA A 337 6.80 12.25 1.83
N ASP A 338 6.94 13.21 0.90
CA ASP A 338 7.81 14.37 1.13
C ASP A 338 7.33 15.27 2.29
N SER A 339 6.02 15.38 2.54
CA SER A 339 5.52 16.08 3.74
C SER A 339 5.73 15.31 5.05
N LEU A 340 6.01 14.01 5.01
CA LEU A 340 6.58 13.31 6.17
C LEU A 340 8.06 13.70 6.33
N ALA A 341 8.84 13.70 5.26
CA ALA A 341 10.26 14.07 5.30
C ALA A 341 10.50 15.52 5.80
N LEU A 342 9.66 16.49 5.41
CA LEU A 342 9.77 17.88 5.88
C LEU A 342 9.31 18.06 7.34
N LEU A 343 8.18 17.48 7.74
CA LEU A 343 7.67 17.61 9.12
C LEU A 343 8.49 16.81 10.15
N VAL A 344 9.30 15.85 9.74
CA VAL A 344 10.26 15.12 10.61
C VAL A 344 11.31 16.07 11.24
N SER A 345 11.49 17.30 10.74
CA SER A 345 12.32 18.32 11.40
C SER A 345 11.67 18.99 12.64
N CYS A 346 10.42 18.65 13.00
CA CYS A 346 9.75 19.19 14.19
C CYS A 346 9.33 18.09 15.18
N THR A 347 10.23 17.83 16.13
CA THR A 347 9.96 17.12 17.40
C THR A 347 9.32 15.73 17.29
N PHE A 348 9.97 14.83 16.56
CA PHE A 348 9.83 13.39 16.81
C PHE A 348 11.03 12.90 17.63
N SER A 349 10.77 11.99 18.57
CA SER A 349 11.83 11.18 19.18
C SER A 349 12.36 10.24 18.10
N THR A 350 13.64 10.37 17.73
CA THR A 350 14.26 9.44 16.78
C THR A 350 13.97 8.01 17.19
N LEU A 351 13.20 7.29 16.36
CA LEU A 351 12.96 5.86 16.57
C LEU A 351 14.29 5.15 16.82
N PRO A 352 14.36 4.16 17.73
CA PRO A 352 15.58 3.37 17.92
C PRO A 352 16.08 2.81 16.59
N ASP A 353 17.39 2.80 16.42
CA ASP A 353 18.09 2.25 15.27
C ASP A 353 19.41 1.63 15.75
N TYR A 354 20.10 0.88 14.89
CA TYR A 354 21.40 0.34 15.22
C TYR A 354 22.33 0.31 14.00
N GLY A 355 23.47 0.99 14.14
CA GLY A 355 24.61 0.97 13.22
C GLY A 355 25.88 0.57 13.95
N ILE A 356 26.89 0.13 13.20
CA ILE A 356 28.18 -0.32 13.72
C ILE A 356 29.31 0.44 13.01
N SER A 357 29.76 1.54 13.62
CA SER A 357 30.83 2.37 13.06
C SER A 357 32.20 1.66 13.05
N ASN A 358 32.58 1.14 14.21
CA ASN A 358 33.89 0.50 14.41
C ASN A 358 34.02 -0.93 13.83
N TYR A 359 33.10 -1.38 12.97
CA TYR A 359 33.24 -2.69 12.31
C TYR A 359 34.42 -2.69 11.33
N SER A 360 35.39 -3.56 11.59
CA SER A 360 36.56 -3.79 10.75
C SER A 360 37.01 -5.24 10.84
N CYS A 361 37.30 -5.85 9.70
CA CYS A 361 37.96 -7.15 9.61
C CYS A 361 39.40 -6.99 9.10
N PRO A 362 40.29 -7.99 9.31
CA PRO A 362 41.56 -8.08 8.60
C PRO A 362 41.34 -8.01 7.08
N GLU A 363 42.08 -7.13 6.39
CA GLU A 363 41.82 -6.75 5.00
C GLU A 363 41.76 -7.96 4.04
N GLU A 364 42.72 -8.88 4.19
CA GLU A 364 42.86 -10.12 3.39
C GLU A 364 41.66 -11.10 3.50
N LEU A 365 40.75 -10.89 4.45
CA LEU A 365 39.55 -11.71 4.64
C LEU A 365 38.32 -11.11 3.93
N MET A 366 38.27 -9.77 3.79
CA MET A 366 37.14 -9.06 3.17
C MET A 366 37.42 -8.50 1.78
N LYS A 367 38.69 -8.45 1.34
CA LYS A 367 39.05 -8.20 -0.06
C LYS A 367 38.32 -9.14 -1.02
N LYS A 368 38.03 -8.63 -2.22
CA LYS A 368 37.61 -9.44 -3.38
C LYS A 368 38.69 -10.44 -3.77
N SER A 369 38.31 -11.50 -4.49
CA SER A 369 39.26 -12.44 -5.11
C SER A 369 40.08 -11.74 -6.20
N LYS A 370 41.34 -12.16 -6.36
CA LYS A 370 42.28 -11.63 -7.38
C LYS A 370 41.75 -11.76 -8.82
N HIS A 371 40.99 -12.81 -9.05
CA HIS A 371 40.22 -13.06 -10.28
C HIS A 371 38.81 -13.43 -9.85
N VAL A 372 37.79 -12.99 -10.60
CA VAL A 372 36.39 -13.32 -10.29
C VAL A 372 36.26 -14.86 -10.23
N PRO A 373 35.83 -15.44 -9.10
CA PRO A 373 35.82 -16.89 -8.95
C PRO A 373 34.83 -17.51 -9.94
N LYS A 374 35.16 -18.68 -10.47
CA LYS A 374 34.24 -19.51 -11.29
C LYS A 374 33.39 -20.45 -10.45
N ASN A 375 33.83 -20.73 -9.23
CA ASN A 375 33.20 -21.69 -8.34
C ASN A 375 32.60 -20.96 -7.12
N VAL A 376 31.34 -21.23 -6.81
CA VAL A 376 30.54 -20.58 -5.76
C VAL A 376 31.13 -20.76 -4.37
N ASN A 377 31.86 -21.85 -4.19
CA ASN A 377 32.51 -22.23 -2.93
C ASN A 377 33.76 -21.38 -2.63
N SER A 378 34.24 -20.59 -3.60
CA SER A 378 35.36 -19.65 -3.52
C SER A 378 34.95 -18.17 -3.48
N VAL A 379 33.66 -17.87 -3.25
CA VAL A 379 33.12 -16.50 -3.29
C VAL A 379 33.37 -15.77 -1.97
N ARG A 380 34.19 -14.71 -2.03
CA ARG A 380 34.44 -13.80 -0.90
C ARG A 380 33.32 -12.76 -0.81
N PRO A 381 33.03 -12.16 0.36
CA PRO A 381 31.94 -11.17 0.48
C PRO A 381 32.01 -10.01 -0.54
N ALA A 382 33.20 -9.46 -0.81
CA ALA A 382 33.37 -8.38 -1.79
C ALA A 382 33.38 -8.83 -3.28
N ASP A 383 33.31 -10.14 -3.56
CA ASP A 383 33.05 -10.65 -4.91
C ASP A 383 31.58 -10.48 -5.32
N ILE A 384 30.65 -10.44 -4.36
CA ILE A 384 29.23 -10.15 -4.61
C ILE A 384 29.07 -8.75 -5.22
N LYS A 385 28.50 -8.68 -6.41
CA LYS A 385 28.18 -7.42 -7.12
C LYS A 385 26.72 -7.06 -7.06
N VAL A 386 25.83 -8.05 -7.01
CA VAL A 386 24.39 -7.82 -6.97
C VAL A 386 23.79 -8.43 -5.70
N VAL A 387 22.97 -7.66 -4.99
CA VAL A 387 22.06 -8.16 -3.95
C VAL A 387 20.62 -8.10 -4.45
N MET A 388 19.83 -9.10 -4.10
CA MET A 388 18.46 -9.30 -4.58
C MET A 388 17.61 -9.88 -3.45
N ALA A 389 16.28 -9.73 -3.52
CA ALA A 389 15.39 -10.37 -2.54
C ALA A 389 14.03 -10.77 -3.12
N LEU A 390 13.55 -11.97 -2.74
CA LEU A 390 12.16 -12.40 -2.86
C LEU A 390 11.56 -12.53 -1.44
N GLY A 391 10.26 -12.29 -1.28
CA GLY A 391 9.59 -12.47 0.01
C GLY A 391 8.28 -11.72 0.17
N ASP A 392 7.91 -11.50 1.42
CA ASP A 392 6.69 -10.80 1.84
C ASP A 392 6.96 -9.38 2.39
N SER A 393 6.03 -8.87 3.22
CA SER A 393 6.08 -7.56 3.87
C SER A 393 7.23 -7.39 4.88
N LEU A 394 7.76 -8.47 5.47
CA LEU A 394 8.99 -8.40 6.27
C LEU A 394 10.22 -8.15 5.38
N THR A 395 10.22 -8.68 4.17
CA THR A 395 11.29 -8.45 3.18
C THR A 395 11.15 -7.08 2.49
N ALA A 396 9.93 -6.54 2.41
CA ALA A 396 9.65 -5.17 1.99
C ALA A 396 9.82 -4.09 3.09
N ALA A 397 10.13 -4.50 4.33
CA ALA A 397 10.23 -3.63 5.52
C ALA A 397 9.00 -2.75 5.75
N ASN A 398 7.82 -3.38 5.74
CA ASN A 398 6.57 -2.73 6.14
C ASN A 398 6.66 -2.17 7.56
N GLY A 399 6.33 -0.88 7.72
CA GLY A 399 6.27 -0.23 9.02
C GLY A 399 7.60 0.04 9.73
N ALA A 400 8.77 -0.26 9.14
CA ALA A 400 10.04 -0.15 9.85
C ALA A 400 10.35 1.25 10.42
N GLY A 401 9.99 2.31 9.69
CA GLY A 401 10.09 3.70 10.16
C GLY A 401 8.77 4.29 10.68
N ALA A 402 7.75 3.47 10.97
CA ALA A 402 6.44 3.94 11.40
C ALA A 402 6.35 4.15 12.93
N GLU A 403 5.87 5.33 13.34
CA GLU A 403 5.47 5.61 14.73
C GLU A 403 3.97 5.39 14.98
N ASP A 404 3.16 5.29 13.91
CA ASP A 404 1.71 5.12 13.96
C ASP A 404 1.27 3.85 13.20
N PRO A 405 0.30 3.05 13.71
CA PRO A 405 -0.15 1.83 13.05
C PRO A 405 -0.69 2.00 11.63
N LEU A 406 -1.25 3.16 11.28
CA LEU A 406 -1.71 3.45 9.92
C LEU A 406 -0.55 3.62 8.92
N ALA A 407 0.68 3.82 9.41
CA ALA A 407 1.89 3.89 8.59
C ALA A 407 2.60 2.52 8.41
N VAL A 408 2.08 1.43 8.99
CA VAL A 408 2.62 0.07 8.80
C VAL A 408 2.50 -0.41 7.33
N ILE A 409 1.53 0.11 6.58
CA ILE A 409 1.39 -0.16 5.14
C ILE A 409 2.54 0.41 4.28
N LEU A 410 3.33 1.36 4.81
CA LEU A 410 4.47 1.95 4.12
C LEU A 410 5.65 0.96 4.11
N GLN A 411 6.20 0.73 2.92
CA GLN A 411 7.26 -0.24 2.65
C GLN A 411 8.61 0.47 2.68
N TYR A 412 9.28 0.49 3.83
CA TYR A 412 10.57 1.16 4.04
C TYR A 412 11.72 0.32 3.48
N ARG A 413 11.68 -0.02 2.18
CA ARG A 413 12.58 -0.99 1.54
C ARG A 413 14.07 -0.65 1.71
N GLY A 414 14.42 0.62 1.92
CA GLY A 414 15.77 1.06 2.27
C GLY A 414 16.28 0.59 3.64
N LEU A 415 15.39 0.17 4.54
CA LEU A 415 15.67 -0.34 5.89
C LEU A 415 15.52 -1.88 6.00
N ALA A 416 15.27 -2.58 4.88
CA ALA A 416 15.07 -4.02 4.89
C ALA A 416 16.36 -4.78 5.21
N PHE A 417 16.35 -5.59 6.27
CA PHE A 417 17.53 -6.32 6.79
C PHE A 417 18.37 -7.04 5.71
N GLN A 418 17.71 -7.71 4.75
CA GLN A 418 18.34 -8.43 3.64
C GLN A 418 18.78 -7.57 2.45
N ALA A 419 18.15 -6.42 2.22
CA ALA A 419 18.13 -5.78 0.89
C ALA A 419 18.16 -4.24 0.88
N GLY A 420 17.97 -3.58 2.02
CA GLY A 420 17.98 -2.12 2.14
C GLY A 420 19.38 -1.51 2.18
N GLY A 421 19.52 -0.29 1.67
CA GLY A 421 20.80 0.44 1.59
C GLY A 421 20.83 1.80 2.27
N ASP A 422 19.78 2.22 2.97
CA ASP A 422 19.70 3.56 3.58
C ASP A 422 20.72 3.74 4.72
N LYS A 423 21.05 5.00 5.02
CA LYS A 423 21.86 5.49 6.17
C LYS A 423 23.32 5.00 6.27
N GLY A 424 23.69 3.88 5.64
CA GLY A 424 25.01 3.25 5.71
C GLY A 424 25.26 2.50 7.02
N LEU A 425 26.25 1.58 7.02
CA LEU A 425 26.50 0.65 8.13
C LEU A 425 26.72 1.35 9.48
N GLU A 426 27.38 2.50 9.46
CA GLU A 426 27.69 3.32 10.64
C GLU A 426 26.42 3.70 11.43
N ASN A 427 25.26 3.77 10.76
CA ASN A 427 23.98 4.25 11.31
C ASN A 427 22.87 3.19 11.29
N HIS A 428 22.88 2.26 10.32
CA HIS A 428 21.85 1.22 10.15
C HIS A 428 22.44 -0.07 9.55
N VAL A 429 22.33 -1.19 10.25
CA VAL A 429 22.86 -2.49 9.79
C VAL A 429 21.88 -3.18 8.83
N THR A 430 22.32 -3.43 7.60
CA THR A 430 21.68 -4.32 6.63
C THR A 430 22.77 -5.13 5.91
N ILE A 431 22.42 -6.28 5.32
CA ILE A 431 23.37 -7.08 4.51
C ILE A 431 24.03 -6.23 3.41
N PRO A 432 23.30 -5.39 2.64
CA PRO A 432 23.94 -4.49 1.67
C PRO A 432 24.82 -3.40 2.31
N ASN A 433 24.47 -2.87 3.49
CA ASN A 433 25.31 -1.88 4.16
C ASN A 433 26.63 -2.50 4.67
N ILE A 434 26.61 -3.75 5.15
CA ILE A 434 27.83 -4.48 5.51
C ILE A 434 28.70 -4.73 4.26
N LEU A 435 28.10 -5.24 3.19
CA LEU A 435 28.80 -5.51 1.92
C LEU A 435 29.38 -4.23 1.29
N LYS A 436 28.65 -3.11 1.31
CA LYS A 436 29.11 -1.81 0.76
C LYS A 436 30.39 -1.29 1.41
N LYS A 437 30.70 -1.66 2.67
CA LYS A 437 31.95 -1.25 3.35
C LYS A 437 33.21 -1.86 2.69
N TYR A 438 33.06 -2.94 1.90
CA TYR A 438 34.17 -3.62 1.21
C TYR A 438 33.98 -3.76 -0.31
N ASN A 439 32.75 -3.62 -0.81
CA ASN A 439 32.44 -3.42 -2.23
C ASN A 439 31.49 -2.22 -2.40
N PRO A 440 31.99 -0.97 -2.50
CA PRO A 440 31.13 0.22 -2.63
C PRO A 440 30.31 0.23 -3.93
N ASN A 441 30.75 -0.50 -4.96
CA ASN A 441 30.05 -0.69 -6.23
C ASN A 441 29.09 -1.90 -6.16
N LEU A 442 28.37 -2.06 -5.05
CA LEU A 442 27.28 -3.04 -4.93
C LEU A 442 26.05 -2.50 -5.68
N PHE A 443 25.27 -3.37 -6.32
CA PHE A 443 24.05 -3.04 -7.03
C PHE A 443 22.85 -3.85 -6.50
N GLY A 444 21.63 -3.41 -6.83
CA GLY A 444 20.38 -4.14 -6.58
C GLY A 444 19.70 -3.88 -5.23
N TYR A 445 20.37 -3.22 -4.28
CA TYR A 445 19.78 -2.87 -2.99
C TYR A 445 18.71 -1.79 -3.12
N SER A 446 17.66 -1.90 -2.30
CA SER A 446 16.57 -0.95 -2.23
C SER A 446 16.89 0.25 -1.33
N ASN A 447 16.23 1.39 -1.54
CA ASN A 447 16.46 2.66 -0.83
C ASN A 447 15.14 3.38 -0.57
N GLY A 448 15.00 4.08 0.55
CA GLY A 448 13.81 4.85 0.91
C GLY A 448 12.54 4.02 1.08
N ILE A 449 11.39 4.61 0.69
CA ILE A 449 10.04 4.08 0.91
C ILE A 449 9.30 3.95 -0.43
N GLY A 450 8.70 2.78 -0.72
CA GLY A 450 7.92 2.60 -1.94
C GLY A 450 7.55 1.15 -2.29
N SER A 451 6.63 1.01 -3.23
CA SER A 451 6.14 -0.28 -3.77
C SER A 451 7.18 -0.97 -4.68
N PRO A 452 7.10 -2.29 -4.89
CA PRO A 452 8.14 -3.04 -5.61
C PRO A 452 8.26 -2.71 -7.10
N ASN A 453 7.24 -2.04 -7.66
CA ASN A 453 7.26 -1.52 -9.03
C ASN A 453 7.93 -0.14 -9.19
N VAL A 454 8.30 0.54 -8.10
CA VAL A 454 9.07 1.79 -8.15
C VAL A 454 10.55 1.45 -8.23
N TRP A 455 11.08 1.34 -9.45
CA TRP A 455 12.46 0.90 -9.71
C TRP A 455 13.51 1.70 -8.92
N GLU A 456 13.32 3.01 -8.75
CA GLU A 456 14.20 3.94 -8.01
C GLU A 456 14.40 3.51 -6.56
N VAL A 457 13.32 3.00 -5.94
CA VAL A 457 13.25 2.56 -4.54
C VAL A 457 13.58 1.08 -4.43
N ALA A 458 12.89 0.21 -5.18
CA ALA A 458 12.87 -1.23 -4.95
C ALA A 458 14.07 -1.98 -5.54
N LYS A 459 14.62 -1.51 -6.66
CA LYS A 459 15.69 -2.18 -7.42
C LYS A 459 15.43 -3.68 -7.58
N LEU A 460 16.21 -4.56 -6.96
CA LEU A 460 16.07 -6.02 -7.07
C LEU A 460 15.48 -6.67 -5.81
N ASN A 461 14.89 -5.87 -4.92
CA ASN A 461 13.98 -6.33 -3.87
C ASN A 461 12.54 -6.36 -4.41
N VAL A 462 12.16 -7.51 -4.99
CA VAL A 462 10.83 -7.74 -5.61
C VAL A 462 9.81 -8.35 -4.63
N ALA A 463 10.11 -8.34 -3.33
CA ALA A 463 9.21 -8.83 -2.30
C ALA A 463 7.86 -8.07 -2.29
N MET A 464 6.76 -8.80 -2.08
CA MET A 464 5.39 -8.31 -2.21
C MET A 464 4.67 -8.41 -0.85
N PRO A 465 4.17 -7.31 -0.27
CA PRO A 465 3.39 -7.37 0.97
C PRO A 465 2.17 -8.31 0.87
N GLY A 466 1.96 -9.14 1.88
CA GLY A 466 0.91 -10.16 1.89
C GLY A 466 1.19 -11.41 1.02
N ALA A 467 2.35 -11.50 0.36
CA ALA A 467 2.74 -12.71 -0.37
C ALA A 467 2.97 -13.90 0.55
N ASN A 468 2.72 -15.08 0.00
CA ASN A 468 2.91 -16.39 0.61
C ASN A 468 3.75 -17.25 -0.36
N ALA A 469 4.12 -18.48 0.03
CA ALA A 469 5.05 -19.29 -0.73
C ALA A 469 4.65 -19.49 -2.20
N LYS A 470 3.34 -19.58 -2.50
CA LYS A 470 2.83 -19.79 -3.87
C LYS A 470 3.17 -18.64 -4.85
N ASP A 471 3.48 -17.46 -4.33
CA ASP A 471 3.72 -16.25 -5.11
C ASP A 471 5.22 -16.08 -5.48
N LEU A 472 6.12 -16.77 -4.76
CA LEU A 472 7.56 -16.72 -5.03
C LEU A 472 7.96 -17.11 -6.46
N PRO A 473 7.36 -18.11 -7.12
CA PRO A 473 7.64 -18.38 -8.54
C PRO A 473 7.28 -17.22 -9.48
N GLY A 474 6.33 -16.36 -9.10
CA GLY A 474 6.04 -15.11 -9.81
C GLY A 474 7.15 -14.07 -9.61
N GLN A 475 7.54 -13.84 -8.36
CA GLN A 475 8.64 -12.94 -8.01
C GLN A 475 9.97 -13.38 -8.66
N ALA A 476 10.25 -14.68 -8.70
CA ALA A 476 11.44 -15.24 -9.34
C ALA A 476 11.51 -14.93 -10.84
N ARG A 477 10.39 -15.10 -11.57
CA ARG A 477 10.30 -14.74 -13.00
C ARG A 477 10.48 -13.23 -13.22
N THR A 478 9.90 -12.41 -12.34
CA THR A 478 10.09 -10.94 -12.35
C THR A 478 11.56 -10.55 -12.15
N LEU A 479 12.26 -11.18 -11.20
CA LEU A 479 13.67 -10.93 -10.94
C LEU A 479 14.57 -11.32 -12.13
N VAL A 480 14.28 -12.45 -12.80
CA VAL A 480 14.97 -12.85 -14.04
C VAL A 480 14.80 -11.80 -15.14
N SER A 481 13.60 -11.24 -15.30
CA SER A 481 13.33 -10.17 -16.27
C SER A 481 14.14 -8.89 -15.96
N LEU A 482 14.10 -8.40 -14.72
CA LEU A 482 14.85 -7.21 -14.30
C LEU A 482 16.37 -7.37 -14.50
N LEU A 483 16.93 -8.56 -14.23
CA LEU A 483 18.33 -8.89 -14.50
C LEU A 483 18.67 -8.91 -16.01
N HIS A 484 17.70 -9.19 -16.87
CA HIS A 484 17.84 -9.12 -18.33
C HIS A 484 17.56 -7.73 -18.90
N GLU A 485 16.81 -6.87 -18.20
CA GLU A 485 16.56 -5.49 -18.61
C GLU A 485 17.76 -4.59 -18.29
N HIS A 486 18.30 -4.70 -17.06
CA HIS A 486 19.34 -3.80 -16.53
C HIS A 486 20.79 -4.22 -16.84
N LYS A 487 21.08 -4.49 -18.12
CA LYS A 487 22.42 -4.93 -18.60
C LYS A 487 23.50 -3.86 -18.51
N GLU A 488 23.11 -2.59 -18.37
CA GLU A 488 24.01 -1.46 -18.07
C GLU A 488 24.50 -1.47 -16.62
N SER A 489 23.76 -2.15 -15.73
CA SER A 489 24.01 -2.19 -14.29
C SER A 489 24.53 -3.56 -13.80
N VAL A 490 24.34 -4.64 -14.59
CA VAL A 490 24.71 -6.02 -14.22
C VAL A 490 25.31 -6.77 -15.42
N ASP A 491 26.53 -7.32 -15.27
CA ASP A 491 27.01 -8.39 -16.16
C ASP A 491 26.33 -9.69 -15.76
N PHE A 492 25.22 -9.99 -16.42
CA PHE A 492 24.39 -11.16 -16.18
C PHE A 492 25.19 -12.46 -16.04
N ASN A 493 26.25 -12.64 -16.83
CA ASN A 493 27.02 -13.89 -16.92
C ASN A 493 28.23 -13.94 -15.98
N ASN A 494 28.79 -12.78 -15.58
CA ASN A 494 30.01 -12.71 -14.79
C ASN A 494 29.85 -12.23 -13.35
N ASP A 495 28.84 -11.42 -13.05
CA ASP A 495 28.62 -10.91 -11.70
C ASP A 495 28.07 -11.98 -10.76
N TRP A 496 28.66 -12.04 -9.56
CA TRP A 496 28.15 -12.85 -8.46
C TRP A 496 26.98 -12.15 -7.76
N LYS A 497 25.91 -12.91 -7.54
CA LYS A 497 24.62 -12.40 -7.07
C LYS A 497 24.24 -13.11 -5.77
N LEU A 498 23.92 -12.33 -4.73
CA LEU A 498 23.35 -12.85 -3.48
C LEU A 498 21.84 -12.66 -3.54
N LEU A 499 21.10 -13.77 -3.70
CA LEU A 499 19.66 -13.77 -3.61
C LEU A 499 19.22 -14.11 -2.19
N ASN A 500 18.57 -13.17 -1.52
CA ASN A 500 17.94 -13.43 -0.23
C ASN A 500 16.50 -13.89 -0.44
N ILE A 501 16.02 -14.79 0.41
CA ILE A 501 14.60 -15.19 0.46
C ILE A 501 14.14 -15.20 1.91
N PHE A 502 12.96 -14.64 2.19
CA PHE A 502 12.26 -14.80 3.47
C PHE A 502 10.74 -14.72 3.23
N ILE A 503 10.04 -15.79 3.62
CA ILE A 503 8.63 -16.04 3.35
C ILE A 503 8.08 -16.97 4.43
N GLY A 504 6.75 -17.13 4.50
CA GLY A 504 6.11 -18.14 5.37
C GLY A 504 5.22 -17.53 6.45
N GLY A 505 5.32 -16.22 6.72
CA GLY A 505 4.44 -15.53 7.66
C GLY A 505 2.97 -15.70 7.28
N ASN A 506 2.62 -15.29 6.05
CA ASN A 506 1.26 -15.39 5.53
C ASN A 506 0.80 -16.86 5.36
N ASP A 507 1.73 -17.79 5.10
CA ASP A 507 1.45 -19.23 5.01
C ASP A 507 1.05 -19.82 6.38
N ILE A 508 1.83 -19.61 7.44
CA ILE A 508 1.49 -20.08 8.80
C ILE A 508 0.29 -19.32 9.37
N CYS A 509 0.09 -18.05 9.03
CA CYS A 509 -1.15 -17.32 9.30
C CYS A 509 -2.39 -17.95 8.61
N GLY A 510 -2.20 -18.80 7.59
CA GLY A 510 -3.24 -19.43 6.79
C GLY A 510 -3.34 -20.97 6.86
N PHE A 511 -2.37 -21.70 7.44
CA PHE A 511 -2.25 -23.17 7.33
C PHE A 511 -3.53 -23.94 7.72
N CYS A 512 -4.27 -23.41 8.70
CA CYS A 512 -5.49 -24.00 9.22
C CYS A 512 -6.76 -23.76 8.37
N ARG A 513 -6.66 -22.94 7.32
CA ARG A 513 -7.79 -22.50 6.47
C ARG A 513 -7.81 -23.20 5.10
N HIS A 514 -6.65 -23.45 4.50
CA HIS A 514 -6.52 -24.07 3.16
C HIS A 514 -5.31 -24.99 3.06
N GLU A 515 -5.45 -26.10 2.34
CA GLU A 515 -4.39 -27.09 2.11
C GLU A 515 -3.20 -26.52 1.32
N ASP A 516 -3.39 -25.49 0.50
CA ASP A 516 -2.32 -24.76 -0.21
C ASP A 516 -1.26 -24.17 0.75
N TYR A 517 -1.67 -23.82 1.98
CA TYR A 517 -0.82 -23.23 3.01
C TYR A 517 -0.23 -24.28 3.98
N ASN A 518 -0.32 -25.58 3.66
CA ASN A 518 0.38 -26.59 4.45
C ASN A 518 1.91 -26.52 4.19
N PRO A 519 2.77 -26.75 5.20
CA PRO A 519 4.21 -26.56 5.06
C PRO A 519 4.88 -27.35 3.93
N TYR A 520 4.37 -28.53 3.57
CA TYR A 520 4.90 -29.32 2.45
C TYR A 520 4.64 -28.64 1.10
N ASN A 521 3.42 -28.14 0.89
CA ASN A 521 3.04 -27.40 -0.33
C ASN A 521 3.82 -26.08 -0.46
N CYS A 522 3.98 -25.34 0.63
CA CYS A 522 4.82 -24.15 0.69
C CYS A 522 6.28 -24.48 0.34
N GLY A 523 6.83 -25.56 0.90
CA GLY A 523 8.16 -26.07 0.55
C GLY A 523 8.31 -26.41 -0.94
N GLN A 524 7.29 -26.99 -1.58
CA GLN A 524 7.33 -27.22 -3.04
C GLN A 524 7.35 -25.91 -3.83
N LYS A 525 6.69 -24.85 -3.36
CA LYS A 525 6.67 -23.54 -4.04
C LYS A 525 7.94 -22.73 -3.84
N ILE A 526 8.60 -22.86 -2.69
CA ILE A 526 9.99 -22.41 -2.49
C ILE A 526 10.92 -23.16 -3.47
N LYS A 527 10.77 -24.50 -3.59
CA LYS A 527 11.56 -25.31 -4.54
C LYS A 527 11.32 -24.90 -6.00
N GLU A 528 10.08 -24.61 -6.42
CA GLU A 528 9.75 -24.08 -7.75
C GLU A 528 10.42 -22.71 -8.00
N ALA A 529 10.38 -21.79 -7.02
CA ALA A 529 10.99 -20.47 -7.15
C ALA A 529 12.52 -20.54 -7.28
N VAL A 530 13.18 -21.39 -6.48
CA VAL A 530 14.64 -21.58 -6.57
C VAL A 530 15.04 -22.29 -7.87
N GLN A 531 14.24 -23.24 -8.36
CA GLN A 531 14.45 -23.89 -9.67
C GLN A 531 14.45 -22.87 -10.81
N ILE A 532 13.51 -21.92 -10.82
CA ILE A 532 13.45 -20.84 -11.84
C ILE A 532 14.75 -20.02 -11.85
N ILE A 533 15.29 -19.66 -10.67
CA ILE A 533 16.56 -18.93 -10.60
C ILE A 533 17.74 -19.84 -10.99
N TYR A 534 17.75 -21.11 -10.60
CA TYR A 534 18.79 -22.10 -10.92
C TYR A 534 18.93 -22.34 -12.44
N ASP A 535 17.82 -22.42 -13.16
CA ASP A 535 17.81 -22.69 -14.60
C ASP A 535 18.17 -21.45 -15.44
N ASN A 536 17.85 -20.24 -14.97
CA ASN A 536 17.95 -19.02 -15.77
C ASN A 536 19.10 -18.09 -15.37
N VAL A 537 19.54 -18.07 -14.10
CA VAL A 537 20.51 -17.09 -13.57
C VAL A 537 21.81 -17.77 -13.15
N PRO A 538 22.96 -17.46 -13.81
CA PRO A 538 24.24 -17.99 -13.40
C PRO A 538 24.85 -17.19 -12.24
N ARG A 539 25.80 -17.80 -11.52
CA ARG A 539 26.58 -17.20 -10.42
C ARG A 539 25.74 -16.65 -9.27
N VAL A 540 24.96 -17.53 -8.63
CA VAL A 540 24.03 -17.16 -7.54
C VAL A 540 24.35 -17.91 -6.25
N ILE A 541 24.39 -17.18 -5.14
CA ILE A 541 24.23 -17.73 -3.79
C ILE A 541 22.80 -17.44 -3.36
N VAL A 542 21.99 -18.47 -3.13
CA VAL A 542 20.66 -18.30 -2.53
C VAL A 542 20.78 -18.46 -1.03
N SER A 543 20.48 -17.38 -0.31
CA SER A 543 20.41 -17.31 1.15
C SER A 543 18.95 -17.26 1.58
N LEU A 544 18.39 -18.41 1.93
CA LEU A 544 17.03 -18.45 2.48
C LEU A 544 17.11 -18.32 4.00
N THR A 545 16.47 -17.30 4.56
CA THR A 545 16.29 -17.15 6.01
C THR A 545 15.17 -18.08 6.45
N GLY A 546 15.45 -18.99 7.40
CA GLY A 546 14.47 -19.97 7.85
C GLY A 546 13.28 -19.32 8.57
N MET A 547 12.10 -19.91 8.44
CA MET A 547 10.85 -19.34 8.95
C MET A 547 10.85 -19.15 10.48
N LEU A 548 10.20 -18.08 10.95
CA LEU A 548 10.07 -17.75 12.38
C LEU A 548 8.88 -18.43 13.05
N HIS A 549 8.90 -18.51 14.39
CA HIS A 549 7.86 -19.17 15.19
C HIS A 549 6.67 -18.25 15.47
N LEU A 550 5.53 -18.42 14.76
CA LEU A 550 4.39 -17.52 14.91
C LEU A 550 3.59 -17.67 16.21
N GLU A 551 3.79 -18.73 17.00
CA GLU A 551 3.18 -18.82 18.33
C GLU A 551 3.65 -17.73 19.30
N MET A 552 4.73 -17.00 18.96
CA MET A 552 5.21 -15.83 19.68
C MET A 552 4.25 -14.64 19.67
N LEU A 553 3.37 -14.51 18.65
CA LEU A 553 2.42 -13.40 18.53
C LEU A 553 1.48 -13.32 19.74
N ARG A 554 1.10 -14.47 20.32
CA ARG A 554 0.30 -14.57 21.55
C ARG A 554 0.90 -13.81 22.72
N THR A 555 2.23 -13.70 22.74
CA THR A 555 3.01 -13.00 23.74
C THR A 555 3.22 -11.52 23.36
N THR A 556 3.46 -11.19 22.08
CA THR A 556 3.61 -9.78 21.65
C THR A 556 2.29 -8.99 21.75
N ASP A 557 1.16 -9.63 21.48
CA ASP A 557 -0.19 -9.12 21.69
C ASP A 557 -0.60 -8.93 23.17
N GLU A 558 0.18 -9.43 24.14
CA GLU A 558 -0.23 -9.38 25.54
C GLU A 558 -0.21 -7.93 26.08
N GLY A 559 -1.41 -7.41 26.34
CA GLY A 559 -1.65 -6.01 26.72
C GLY A 559 -1.97 -5.07 25.56
N HIS A 560 -1.76 -5.49 24.31
CA HIS A 560 -1.87 -4.62 23.13
C HIS A 560 -3.18 -4.87 22.37
N TYR A 561 -4.26 -4.19 22.78
CA TYR A 561 -5.62 -4.39 22.21
C TYR A 561 -5.69 -4.18 20.69
N PHE A 562 -4.88 -3.25 20.14
CA PHE A 562 -4.81 -3.02 18.70
C PHE A 562 -4.23 -4.22 17.95
N CYS A 563 -3.01 -4.63 18.31
CA CYS A 563 -2.31 -5.77 17.71
C CYS A 563 -3.15 -7.05 17.80
N LYS A 564 -3.72 -7.32 18.98
CA LYS A 564 -4.63 -8.43 19.24
C LYS A 564 -5.92 -8.44 18.42
N ARG A 565 -6.35 -7.28 17.91
CA ARG A 565 -7.47 -7.21 16.96
C ARG A 565 -6.98 -7.45 15.53
N LEU A 566 -5.86 -6.82 15.15
CA LEU A 566 -5.26 -6.93 13.83
C LEU A 566 -4.83 -8.36 13.50
N HIS A 567 -4.03 -9.00 14.37
CA HIS A 567 -3.54 -10.37 14.19
C HIS A 567 -4.63 -11.43 14.23
N LYS A 568 -5.74 -11.18 14.94
CA LYS A 568 -6.91 -12.07 14.89
C LYS A 568 -7.50 -12.16 13.48
N ASP A 569 -7.53 -11.05 12.75
CA ASP A 569 -8.17 -10.96 11.45
C ASP A 569 -7.16 -11.31 10.33
N GLU A 570 -5.97 -10.70 10.32
CA GLU A 570 -4.89 -10.97 9.34
C GLU A 570 -4.21 -12.35 9.56
N CYS A 571 -3.83 -12.67 10.80
CA CYS A 571 -3.13 -13.93 11.15
C CYS A 571 -4.03 -14.98 11.84
N GLY A 572 -5.33 -15.01 11.50
CA GLY A 572 -6.34 -15.75 12.26
C GLY A 572 -6.32 -17.29 12.18
N CYS A 573 -5.18 -17.93 11.90
CA CYS A 573 -4.88 -19.29 12.39
C CYS A 573 -4.17 -19.25 13.75
N GLU A 574 -3.24 -18.31 13.93
CA GLU A 574 -2.68 -17.95 15.23
C GLU A 574 -3.80 -17.45 16.14
N GLY A 575 -4.52 -16.39 15.74
CA GLY A 575 -5.58 -15.79 16.55
C GLY A 575 -6.79 -16.69 16.85
N ASN A 576 -6.80 -17.93 16.35
CA ASN A 576 -7.83 -18.93 16.59
C ASN A 576 -7.49 -19.84 17.79
N LYS A 577 -8.28 -19.73 18.86
CA LYS A 577 -8.12 -20.50 20.10
C LYS A 577 -8.31 -22.01 19.96
N ASN A 578 -8.81 -22.50 18.83
CA ASN A 578 -8.89 -23.94 18.56
C ASN A 578 -7.52 -24.57 18.28
N PHE A 579 -6.49 -23.76 17.95
CA PHE A 579 -5.12 -24.21 17.76
C PHE A 579 -4.25 -23.82 18.95
N THR A 580 -3.52 -24.79 19.49
CA THR A 580 -2.54 -24.61 20.56
C THR A 580 -1.23 -24.01 20.02
N ASN A 581 -0.42 -23.46 20.92
CA ASN A 581 0.95 -23.01 20.55
C ASN A 581 1.78 -24.17 19.99
N ALA A 582 1.54 -25.41 20.44
CA ALA A 582 2.26 -26.60 19.95
C ALA A 582 1.91 -26.96 18.50
N GLU A 583 0.65 -26.78 18.08
CA GLU A 583 0.24 -27.03 16.68
C GLU A 583 0.79 -25.95 15.73
N ILE A 584 0.85 -24.69 16.18
CA ILE A 584 1.46 -23.59 15.42
C ILE A 584 2.98 -23.78 15.33
N ALA A 585 3.64 -24.13 16.44
CA ALA A 585 5.06 -24.43 16.49
C ALA A 585 5.42 -25.62 15.57
N GLN A 586 4.63 -26.71 15.61
CA GLN A 586 4.83 -27.87 14.74
C GLN A 586 4.70 -27.51 13.25
N ALA A 587 3.78 -26.61 12.89
CA ALA A 587 3.69 -26.10 11.52
C ALA A 587 4.94 -25.28 11.13
N CYS A 588 5.50 -24.49 12.04
CA CYS A 588 6.76 -23.74 11.82
C CYS A 588 7.98 -24.69 11.74
N ASP A 589 8.04 -25.72 12.56
CA ASP A 589 9.07 -26.77 12.55
C ASP A 589 9.05 -27.55 11.23
N ASP A 590 7.86 -27.98 10.78
CA ASP A 590 7.70 -28.65 9.48
C ASP A 590 8.06 -27.74 8.30
N TYR A 591 7.78 -26.43 8.38
CA TYR A 591 8.17 -25.45 7.37
C TYR A 591 9.70 -25.34 7.28
N ASN A 592 10.38 -25.08 8.40
CA ASN A 592 11.85 -25.04 8.49
C ASN A 592 12.50 -26.37 8.04
N LYS A 593 11.85 -27.50 8.32
CA LYS A 593 12.28 -28.84 7.88
C LYS A 593 12.22 -28.98 6.36
N TYR A 594 11.18 -28.48 5.68
CA TYR A 594 11.13 -28.52 4.21
C TYR A 594 12.08 -27.50 3.57
N GLU A 595 12.22 -26.30 4.13
CA GLU A 595 13.25 -25.33 3.74
C GLU A 595 14.66 -25.95 3.82
N LYS A 596 14.94 -26.69 4.89
CA LYS A 596 16.20 -27.40 5.10
C LYS A 596 16.35 -28.62 4.20
N GLN A 597 15.25 -29.34 3.91
CA GLN A 597 15.28 -30.48 3.00
C GLN A 597 15.80 -30.08 1.62
N ILE A 598 15.40 -28.92 1.10
CA ILE A 598 15.87 -28.40 -0.20
C ILE A 598 17.41 -28.27 -0.26
N GLU A 599 18.06 -27.91 0.86
CA GLU A 599 19.52 -27.88 0.97
C GLU A 599 20.11 -29.30 1.01
N THR A 600 19.57 -30.18 1.86
CA THR A 600 20.10 -31.54 2.05
C THR A 600 19.84 -32.48 0.88
N ASP A 601 18.80 -32.21 0.07
CA ASP A 601 18.53 -32.89 -1.20
C ASP A 601 19.67 -32.67 -2.23
N GLY A 602 20.50 -31.62 -2.05
CA GLY A 602 21.60 -31.28 -2.97
C GLY A 602 21.16 -30.90 -4.39
N THR A 603 19.87 -30.63 -4.61
CA THR A 603 19.31 -30.36 -5.95
C THR A 603 19.90 -29.08 -6.57
N PHE A 604 20.15 -28.05 -5.75
CA PHE A 604 20.59 -26.73 -6.20
C PHE A 604 22.09 -26.48 -5.98
N GLU A 605 22.91 -27.46 -6.34
CA GLU A 605 24.37 -27.46 -6.10
C GLU A 605 25.16 -27.74 -7.38
N LYS A 606 25.60 -26.68 -8.08
CA LYS A 606 26.54 -26.76 -9.23
C LYS A 606 27.80 -25.94 -8.95
N ASP A 607 28.65 -25.75 -9.96
CA ASP A 607 29.86 -24.93 -9.78
C ASP A 607 29.52 -23.45 -9.57
N ASP A 608 28.47 -22.92 -10.22
CA ASP A 608 28.10 -21.51 -10.15
C ASP A 608 26.83 -21.23 -9.32
N PHE A 609 26.33 -22.20 -8.56
CA PHE A 609 25.10 -22.05 -7.78
C PHE A 609 25.13 -22.90 -6.49
N THR A 610 24.65 -22.29 -5.40
CA THR A 610 24.39 -22.94 -4.11
C THR A 610 23.09 -22.42 -3.51
N TYR A 611 22.38 -23.26 -2.77
CA TYR A 611 21.25 -22.88 -1.91
C TYR A 611 21.63 -23.18 -0.47
N VAL A 612 21.46 -22.21 0.43
CA VAL A 612 21.90 -22.32 1.83
C VAL A 612 20.83 -21.72 2.75
N VAL A 613 20.34 -22.51 3.70
CA VAL A 613 19.43 -22.04 4.75
C VAL A 613 20.21 -21.33 5.84
N GLN A 614 19.68 -20.21 6.33
CA GLN A 614 20.15 -19.47 7.49
C GLN A 614 19.12 -19.64 8.64
N PRO A 615 19.23 -20.71 9.45
CA PRO A 615 18.14 -21.15 10.34
C PRO A 615 18.11 -20.44 11.71
N PHE A 616 18.70 -19.26 11.86
CA PHE A 616 18.81 -18.60 13.18
C PHE A 616 17.46 -18.26 13.85
N PHE A 617 16.35 -18.23 13.10
CA PHE A 617 14.99 -18.15 13.64
C PHE A 617 14.37 -19.50 14.04
N SER A 618 14.88 -20.64 13.55
CA SER A 618 14.18 -21.94 13.55
C SER A 618 13.99 -22.62 14.92
N LYS A 619 14.44 -21.97 16.01
CA LYS A 619 14.16 -22.31 17.42
C LYS A 619 14.07 -21.06 18.29
N THR A 620 13.83 -19.89 17.69
CA THR A 620 13.73 -18.59 18.35
C THR A 620 12.27 -18.36 18.74
N VAL A 621 11.81 -19.13 19.73
CA VAL A 621 10.39 -19.19 20.18
C VAL A 621 10.00 -18.09 21.19
N VAL A 622 10.98 -17.31 21.66
CA VAL A 622 10.76 -16.22 22.62
C VAL A 622 10.90 -14.88 21.88
N PRO A 623 9.92 -13.96 21.97
CA PRO A 623 10.05 -12.65 21.36
C PRO A 623 11.16 -11.81 22.02
N PRO A 624 11.55 -10.68 21.41
CA PRO A 624 12.37 -9.67 22.07
C PRO A 624 11.74 -9.27 23.41
N MET A 625 12.48 -9.36 24.53
CA MET A 625 11.94 -9.07 25.87
C MET A 625 12.73 -7.97 26.59
N LYS A 626 12.02 -7.05 27.24
CA LYS A 626 12.53 -5.91 28.00
C LYS A 626 11.72 -5.72 29.27
N ASN A 627 12.40 -5.73 30.42
CA ASN A 627 11.77 -5.61 31.74
C ASN A 627 10.61 -6.61 31.97
N GLY A 628 10.71 -7.82 31.41
CA GLY A 628 9.70 -8.88 31.54
C GLY A 628 8.48 -8.74 30.62
N LYS A 629 8.52 -7.86 29.61
CA LYS A 629 7.47 -7.69 28.59
C LYS A 629 8.05 -7.72 27.18
N PRO A 630 7.24 -7.93 26.12
CA PRO A 630 7.69 -7.77 24.74
C PRO A 630 8.30 -6.39 24.50
N ASP A 631 9.46 -6.32 23.85
CA ASP A 631 10.09 -5.05 23.50
C ASP A 631 9.44 -4.44 22.27
N GLN A 632 8.46 -3.56 22.51
CA GLN A 632 7.78 -2.78 21.47
C GLN A 632 8.69 -1.82 20.69
N THR A 633 9.99 -1.70 21.03
CA THR A 633 10.95 -1.01 20.16
C THR A 633 11.52 -1.88 19.04
N PHE A 634 11.40 -3.21 19.13
CA PHE A 634 11.79 -4.15 18.05
C PHE A 634 10.74 -4.21 16.94
N PHE A 635 9.47 -4.04 17.28
CA PHE A 635 8.36 -4.16 16.35
C PHE A 635 7.93 -2.79 15.80
N ALA A 636 7.38 -2.81 14.59
CA ALA A 636 6.53 -1.74 14.10
C ALA A 636 5.23 -1.66 14.95
N PRO A 637 4.43 -0.59 14.82
CA PRO A 637 3.25 -0.38 15.68
C PRO A 637 2.10 -1.40 15.53
N ASP A 638 2.29 -2.47 14.75
CA ASP A 638 1.39 -3.63 14.67
C ASP A 638 1.76 -4.78 15.62
N CYS A 639 2.89 -4.70 16.34
CA CYS A 639 3.47 -5.77 17.17
C CYS A 639 3.97 -7.03 16.42
N PHE A 640 4.19 -6.96 15.10
CA PHE A 640 4.69 -8.10 14.30
C PHE A 640 5.78 -7.74 13.28
N HIS A 641 5.57 -6.74 12.42
CA HIS A 641 6.63 -6.34 11.49
C HIS A 641 7.82 -5.75 12.27
N PHE A 642 9.02 -5.82 11.71
CA PHE A 642 10.21 -5.33 12.41
C PHE A 642 10.30 -3.80 12.26
N SER A 643 10.62 -3.10 13.35
CA SER A 643 11.06 -1.70 13.30
C SER A 643 12.41 -1.59 12.59
N GLN A 644 12.89 -0.38 12.32
CA GLN A 644 14.25 -0.18 11.82
C GLN A 644 15.31 -0.77 12.79
N TRP A 645 15.08 -0.72 14.11
CA TRP A 645 15.93 -1.41 15.07
C TRP A 645 15.79 -2.93 14.95
N GLY A 646 14.57 -3.46 14.83
CA GLY A 646 14.33 -4.88 14.61
C GLY A 646 15.04 -5.42 13.36
N HIS A 647 14.94 -4.72 12.23
CA HIS A 647 15.68 -5.07 11.01
C HIS A 647 17.20 -5.02 11.21
N ALA A 648 17.72 -4.00 11.88
CA ALA A 648 19.15 -3.91 12.17
C ALA A 648 19.63 -5.05 13.08
N VAL A 649 18.87 -5.41 14.12
CA VAL A 649 19.13 -6.57 14.96
C VAL A 649 19.15 -7.85 14.12
N VAL A 650 18.09 -8.12 13.37
CA VAL A 650 17.97 -9.35 12.56
C VAL A 650 19.08 -9.43 11.50
N SER A 651 19.51 -8.30 10.91
CA SER A 651 20.63 -8.29 9.96
C SER A 651 21.96 -8.68 10.60
N THR A 652 22.22 -8.39 11.88
CA THR A 652 23.46 -8.83 12.54
C THR A 652 23.50 -10.35 12.73
N HIS A 653 22.37 -10.95 13.11
CA HIS A 653 22.25 -12.41 13.25
C HIS A 653 22.34 -13.11 11.89
N LEU A 654 21.67 -12.60 10.85
CA LEU A 654 21.76 -13.11 9.48
C LEU A 654 23.19 -13.06 8.91
N TRP A 655 23.92 -11.96 9.13
CA TRP A 655 25.31 -11.84 8.67
C TRP A 655 26.23 -12.86 9.33
N ASN A 656 26.13 -13.05 10.64
CA ASN A 656 26.92 -14.05 11.34
C ASN A 656 26.58 -15.46 10.82
N ASN A 657 25.29 -15.75 10.64
CA ASN A 657 24.82 -17.03 10.12
C ASN A 657 25.31 -17.32 8.69
N LEU A 658 25.45 -16.31 7.82
CA LEU A 658 26.07 -16.43 6.48
C LEU A 658 27.55 -16.88 6.52
N LEU A 659 28.28 -16.55 7.59
CA LEU A 659 29.71 -16.87 7.78
C LEU A 659 29.96 -18.11 8.65
N GLU A 660 28.93 -18.63 9.32
CA GLU A 660 28.95 -19.90 10.06
C GLU A 660 28.90 -21.12 9.12
N PRO A 661 29.72 -22.18 9.35
CA PRO A 661 29.73 -23.38 8.52
C PRO A 661 28.36 -24.04 8.41
N VAL A 662 27.99 -24.49 7.20
CA VAL A 662 26.80 -25.34 6.99
C VAL A 662 26.90 -26.60 7.84
N GLY A 663 25.86 -26.89 8.61
CA GLY A 663 25.83 -27.94 9.64
C GLY A 663 26.24 -27.46 11.04
N GLY A 664 26.95 -26.32 11.15
CA GLY A 664 27.30 -25.65 12.41
C GLY A 664 26.60 -24.31 12.65
N LYS A 665 25.78 -23.82 11.71
CA LYS A 665 25.00 -22.58 11.81
C LYS A 665 24.12 -22.54 13.06
N ALA A 666 24.06 -21.38 13.72
CA ALA A 666 23.15 -21.12 14.82
C ALA A 666 21.69 -21.34 14.38
N THR A 667 20.91 -22.01 15.25
CA THR A 667 19.46 -22.25 15.08
C THR A 667 18.59 -21.42 16.04
N THR A 668 19.23 -20.55 16.82
CA THR A 668 18.58 -19.67 17.80
C THR A 668 19.34 -18.35 17.85
N ALA A 669 18.62 -17.23 17.84
CA ALA A 669 19.18 -15.89 17.96
C ALA A 669 18.55 -15.16 19.15
N ASN A 670 19.36 -14.45 19.94
CA ASN A 670 18.81 -13.53 20.94
C ASN A 670 18.39 -12.22 20.25
N ILE A 671 17.20 -12.20 19.68
CA ILE A 671 16.63 -11.02 19.01
C ILE A 671 16.21 -9.88 19.96
N SER A 672 16.46 -10.00 21.27
CA SER A 672 16.34 -8.88 22.22
C SER A 672 17.53 -7.89 22.13
N ALA A 673 18.58 -8.22 21.35
CA ALA A 673 19.75 -7.39 21.13
C ALA A 673 20.40 -7.69 19.76
N PRO A 674 21.18 -6.77 19.19
CA PRO A 674 22.11 -7.10 18.12
C PRO A 674 23.05 -8.25 18.52
N ALA A 675 23.59 -8.99 17.54
CA ALA A 675 24.67 -9.93 17.79
C ALA A 675 25.88 -9.18 18.40
N ALA A 676 26.47 -9.75 19.46
CA ALA A 676 27.46 -9.07 20.30
C ALA A 676 28.68 -8.55 19.52
N ASP A 677 29.15 -9.35 18.57
CA ASP A 677 30.14 -8.98 17.57
C ASP A 677 29.60 -9.34 16.17
N LEU A 678 29.86 -8.49 15.19
CA LEU A 678 29.59 -8.81 13.78
C LEU A 678 30.78 -9.61 13.22
N ALA A 679 30.50 -10.79 12.68
CA ALA A 679 31.53 -11.76 12.32
C ALA A 679 32.40 -11.30 11.14
N CYS A 680 33.64 -11.79 11.13
CA CYS A 680 34.54 -11.75 9.98
C CYS A 680 34.67 -13.17 9.37
N PRO A 681 34.97 -13.31 8.07
CA PRO A 681 35.25 -14.61 7.47
C PRO A 681 36.42 -15.32 8.16
N ASP A 682 36.40 -16.65 8.14
CA ASP A 682 37.43 -17.50 8.73
C ASP A 682 38.75 -17.36 7.95
N ALA A 683 39.88 -17.22 8.65
CA ALA A 683 41.20 -17.14 7.99
C ALA A 683 41.57 -18.43 7.22
N THR A 684 40.99 -19.57 7.60
CA THR A 684 41.10 -20.86 6.90
C THR A 684 40.00 -21.08 5.85
N CYS A 685 38.99 -20.20 5.80
CA CYS A 685 37.92 -20.23 4.82
C CYS A 685 37.26 -18.84 4.63
N PRO A 686 37.89 -17.92 3.87
CA PRO A 686 37.51 -16.51 3.81
C PRO A 686 36.34 -16.24 2.84
N PHE A 687 35.32 -17.10 2.89
CA PHE A 687 34.21 -17.15 1.93
C PHE A 687 32.85 -17.09 2.63
N ILE A 688 31.81 -16.80 1.85
CA ILE A 688 30.43 -17.08 2.29
C ILE A 688 30.29 -18.60 2.41
N ARG A 689 29.66 -19.09 3.48
CA ARG A 689 29.65 -20.54 3.79
C ARG A 689 28.59 -21.29 3.01
N THR A 690 29.05 -22.29 2.26
CA THR A 690 28.27 -23.19 1.40
C THR A 690 28.36 -24.63 1.92
N PRO A 691 27.52 -25.58 1.45
CA PRO A 691 27.60 -26.97 1.87
C PRO A 691 28.97 -27.61 1.60
N LYS A 692 29.63 -27.25 0.49
CA LYS A 692 30.91 -27.85 0.08
C LYS A 692 32.12 -27.20 0.74
N ASN A 693 32.18 -25.86 0.88
CA ASN A 693 33.32 -25.21 1.56
C ASN A 693 33.26 -25.33 3.10
N SER A 694 32.11 -25.70 3.66
CA SER A 694 31.97 -26.05 5.07
C SER A 694 32.48 -27.47 5.40
N GLN A 695 32.52 -28.37 4.42
CA GLN A 695 33.10 -29.72 4.57
C GLN A 695 34.63 -29.71 4.39
N ASP A 696 35.12 -29.07 3.34
CA ASP A 696 36.55 -28.87 3.09
C ASP A 696 36.79 -27.62 2.26
N CYS A 697 37.22 -26.55 2.94
CA CYS A 697 37.50 -25.27 2.30
C CYS A 697 38.83 -25.24 1.54
N SER A 698 39.77 -26.16 1.84
CA SER A 698 41.13 -26.15 1.26
C SER A 698 41.11 -26.30 -0.27
N LYS A 699 40.14 -27.06 -0.80
CA LYS A 699 39.88 -27.24 -2.23
C LYS A 699 39.49 -25.94 -2.97
N TYR A 700 39.01 -24.93 -2.25
CA TYR A 700 38.39 -23.73 -2.82
C TYR A 700 39.19 -22.45 -2.57
N MET A 701 40.36 -22.53 -1.92
CA MET A 701 41.17 -21.36 -1.54
C MET A 701 41.66 -20.57 -2.76
N THR A 702 41.27 -19.30 -2.84
CA THR A 702 41.67 -18.33 -3.88
C THR A 702 42.45 -17.17 -3.25
N PRO A 703 43.47 -16.62 -3.95
CA PRO A 703 44.17 -15.43 -3.50
C PRO A 703 43.24 -14.20 -3.51
N ALA A 704 43.39 -13.35 -2.49
CA ALA A 704 42.81 -12.01 -2.47
C ALA A 704 43.50 -11.08 -3.49
N ALA A 705 42.87 -9.96 -3.80
CA ALA A 705 43.33 -8.95 -4.77
C ALA A 705 44.44 -8.02 -4.24
#